data_AF-A0A2P5I3P8-F1
#
_entry.id   AF-A0A2P5I3P8-F1
#
_cell.length_a   1.000
_cell.length_b   1.000
_cell.length_c   1.000
_cell.angle_alpha   90.00
_cell.angle_beta   90.00
_cell.angle_gamma   90.00
#
_symmetry.space_group_name_H-M   'P 1'
#
loop_
_entity.id
_entity.type
_entity.pdbx_description
1 polymer ?
#
loop_
_entity_poly.entity_id
_entity_poly.type
_entity_poly.pdbx_seq_one_letter_code
_entity_poly.pdbx_strand_id
1 'polypeptide(L)'
;MPQRNKKRPSAQVAVGEKQTARAADVTPSAEAASNGPRRSSRRIPVPLESRSNKEDRTGTPKKRGRGVAMDVDEIVSTHTDPIGHVAKRLENGDEAAASALRHLEEMEASFKNDIKRRRLQIEQSIPNGSSSDRSAPALKLRESSSLGKSDVVHLDHVLLTPDEEKEQAFVTAKDEGNMSGDELMETIKGANRPPAVNSGFLPLPWKGRLGYACLNTYLRTAKPPVFSSRTCRISSILEHRHPLADPSQPEHATKNRPDKTKDSDLVLGQKYVEGLGLANARDIVKMLRWNEKFGIRFMRLSSEMFPFASHEEYGYKLASFASQALAEAGEVAGELGHRLTTHPGQFTQLGSPREQVVNNAIRDLEYHNELLSLLKLPPQQDRDAVMILHMGGTFAEAGGKPATLDRFRENYAKLSDSIKRRLVLENDDVSWSVHDLLPICEELNIPLVLDYHHHNIIFDEDKVREGTYDISQPDIMERITRTWTRKDITQKMHYSEPCYGAITSRDRRKHSPRVGTMPPCPPDMDLMIEAKDKEQAVFELMRRFKLPGFEKIADVVAHERGDQDRPPQKVKAPKKTAAKKKKRKAGEDAAEDAEDAGNGDGEAAEAVVPAPDPGFTVTAREFGMGGPLGRVYWPIGCEDWLHPRKKERKAKPDDSKS
;
A
#
# COMPACT_ATOMS: atom_id res chain seq x y z
N MET A 1 53.17 5.21 -18.74
CA MET A 1 53.85 4.73 -19.96
C MET A 1 54.99 3.81 -19.54
N PRO A 2 55.25 2.65 -20.18
CA PRO A 2 54.39 1.77 -21.01
C PRO A 2 53.81 0.62 -20.14
N GLN A 3 52.67 -0.04 -20.40
CA GLN A 3 52.09 -0.69 -21.60
C GLN A 3 52.76 -1.99 -22.10
N ARG A 4 52.12 -3.10 -21.69
CA ARG A 4 51.57 -4.21 -22.53
C ARG A 4 52.42 -5.44 -22.95
N ASN A 5 51.86 -6.58 -22.52
CA ASN A 5 51.53 -7.80 -23.29
C ASN A 5 52.63 -8.73 -23.84
N LYS A 6 52.54 -10.01 -23.40
CA LYS A 6 52.20 -11.19 -24.25
C LYS A 6 51.86 -12.39 -23.33
N LYS A 7 50.61 -12.88 -23.39
CA LYS A 7 50.13 -14.11 -24.07
C LYS A 7 50.14 -15.38 -23.19
N ARG A 8 48.94 -15.97 -23.00
CA ARG A 8 48.74 -17.40 -22.64
C ARG A 8 49.20 -18.30 -23.80
N PRO A 9 49.41 -19.61 -23.56
CA PRO A 9 48.34 -20.57 -23.84
C PRO A 9 48.10 -21.55 -22.66
N SER A 10 47.47 -22.70 -22.93
CA SER A 10 46.61 -23.44 -22.01
C SER A 10 46.86 -24.95 -21.93
N ALA A 11 46.30 -25.55 -20.87
CA ALA A 11 45.76 -26.91 -20.75
C ALA A 11 46.66 -28.05 -20.19
N GLN A 12 45.93 -29.11 -19.80
CA GLN A 12 46.33 -30.40 -19.21
C GLN A 12 46.59 -30.39 -17.69
N VAL A 13 46.00 -31.22 -16.80
CA VAL A 13 45.30 -32.54 -16.79
C VAL A 13 46.11 -33.58 -16.01
N ALA A 14 45.40 -34.34 -15.15
CA ALA A 14 45.70 -35.68 -14.63
C ALA A 14 46.56 -35.90 -13.35
N VAL A 15 45.85 -36.45 -12.34
CA VAL A 15 46.10 -37.77 -11.68
C VAL A 15 47.06 -37.87 -10.47
N GLY A 16 46.62 -38.72 -9.51
CA GLY A 16 47.30 -39.12 -8.27
C GLY A 16 46.28 -39.25 -7.12
N GLU A 17 45.21 -40.05 -7.23
CA GLU A 17 45.19 -41.51 -7.04
C GLU A 17 45.84 -42.05 -5.75
N LYS A 18 44.96 -42.68 -4.93
CA LYS A 18 45.16 -43.91 -4.10
C LYS A 18 45.81 -43.74 -2.70
N GLN A 19 45.43 -44.52 -1.67
CA GLN A 19 44.47 -45.63 -1.56
C GLN A 19 44.00 -45.87 -0.09
N THR A 20 42.76 -46.38 0.09
CA THR A 20 42.26 -47.41 1.07
C THR A 20 42.92 -47.60 2.46
N ALA A 21 42.21 -47.96 3.55
CA ALA A 21 41.04 -48.86 3.68
C ALA A 21 40.23 -48.54 4.98
N ARG A 22 38.90 -48.70 5.04
CA ARG A 22 38.11 -49.85 5.59
C ARG A 22 38.61 -50.42 6.94
N ALA A 23 37.76 -50.81 7.90
CA ALA A 23 36.29 -50.71 8.08
C ALA A 23 35.92 -51.18 9.51
N ALA A 24 34.68 -50.94 9.98
CA ALA A 24 33.78 -51.89 10.68
C ALA A 24 32.76 -51.19 11.62
N ASP A 25 31.52 -51.68 11.59
CA ASP A 25 30.46 -51.43 12.57
C ASP A 25 30.82 -51.92 13.99
N VAL A 26 30.17 -51.36 15.01
CA VAL A 26 29.28 -52.09 15.95
C VAL A 26 28.56 -51.09 16.88
N THR A 27 27.25 -51.27 17.04
CA THR A 27 26.45 -50.92 18.23
C THR A 27 25.80 -52.23 18.73
N PRO A 28 25.50 -52.46 20.03
CA PRO A 28 24.54 -51.63 20.79
C PRO A 28 24.68 -51.59 22.33
N SER A 29 23.69 -50.92 22.95
CA SER A 29 23.10 -51.18 24.28
C SER A 29 23.45 -50.26 25.47
N ALA A 30 22.49 -50.21 26.41
CA ALA A 30 22.33 -49.22 27.48
C ALA A 30 22.99 -49.62 28.81
N GLU A 31 23.22 -48.65 29.71
CA GLU A 31 22.49 -48.54 31.00
C GLU A 31 22.97 -47.39 31.93
N ALA A 32 22.06 -47.03 32.85
CA ALA A 32 22.26 -46.53 34.22
C ALA A 32 23.01 -45.21 34.58
N ALA A 33 22.32 -44.46 35.43
CA ALA A 33 22.70 -43.26 36.19
C ALA A 33 23.95 -43.37 37.10
N SER A 34 24.58 -42.23 37.43
CA SER A 34 24.44 -41.58 38.76
C SER A 34 25.48 -40.48 39.09
N ASN A 35 25.07 -39.55 39.97
CA ASN A 35 25.86 -38.74 40.93
C ASN A 35 27.12 -37.93 40.48
N GLY A 36 27.03 -36.60 40.63
CA GLY A 36 28.21 -35.70 40.68
C GLY A 36 28.76 -35.52 42.11
N PRO A 37 29.65 -34.53 42.36
CA PRO A 37 29.72 -33.94 43.71
C PRO A 37 30.13 -32.44 43.84
N ARG A 38 29.54 -31.77 44.85
CA ARG A 38 30.11 -30.66 45.71
C ARG A 38 30.34 -29.28 45.04
N ARG A 39 30.35 -28.11 45.70
CA ARG A 39 30.02 -27.54 47.06
C ARG A 39 30.08 -25.98 46.92
N SER A 40 29.60 -25.07 47.79
CA SER A 40 28.92 -25.10 49.11
C SER A 40 28.39 -23.71 49.55
N SER A 41 27.54 -23.69 50.61
CA SER A 41 27.37 -22.64 51.68
C SER A 41 26.76 -21.27 51.31
N ARG A 42 25.89 -20.60 52.12
CA ARG A 42 25.22 -20.81 53.44
C ARG A 42 23.78 -20.21 53.33
N ARG A 43 22.64 -20.72 53.87
CA ARG A 43 22.20 -21.16 55.24
C ARG A 43 21.50 -20.01 56.03
N ILE A 44 20.14 -19.87 56.01
CA ILE A 44 19.09 -20.37 56.98
C ILE A 44 18.53 -19.25 57.90
N PRO A 45 17.25 -19.21 58.40
CA PRO A 45 15.96 -19.79 57.94
C PRO A 45 14.71 -18.86 58.11
N VAL A 46 13.49 -19.44 57.97
CA VAL A 46 12.14 -18.87 58.24
C VAL A 46 11.58 -19.39 59.58
N PRO A 47 10.53 -18.77 60.19
CA PRO A 47 9.26 -19.49 60.47
C PRO A 47 8.00 -18.63 60.16
N LEU A 48 6.89 -19.10 59.56
CA LEU A 48 5.91 -20.16 59.89
C LEU A 48 4.85 -19.79 60.96
N GLU A 49 3.57 -19.76 60.53
CA GLU A 49 2.31 -20.02 61.30
C GLU A 49 1.95 -19.11 62.51
N SER A 50 0.68 -18.89 62.93
CA SER A 50 -0.67 -19.21 62.40
C SER A 50 -1.77 -18.32 63.06
N ARG A 51 -3.00 -18.33 62.50
CA ARG A 51 -4.35 -18.10 63.09
C ARG A 51 -4.53 -17.28 64.40
N SER A 52 -5.43 -16.28 64.39
CA SER A 52 -6.74 -16.33 65.10
C SER A 52 -7.61 -15.04 65.06
N ASN A 53 -8.93 -15.25 65.03
CA ASN A 53 -10.13 -14.46 65.40
C ASN A 53 -10.17 -12.91 65.54
N LYS A 54 -11.26 -12.36 64.97
CA LYS A 54 -12.33 -11.53 65.60
C LYS A 54 -12.10 -11.12 67.08
N GLU A 55 -12.47 -9.90 67.54
CA GLU A 55 -13.86 -9.38 67.51
C GLU A 55 -13.98 -7.84 67.74
N ASP A 56 -15.12 -7.37 68.25
CA ASP A 56 -15.80 -6.10 67.93
C ASP A 56 -15.68 -4.95 68.99
N ARG A 57 -15.96 -3.70 68.57
CA ARG A 57 -16.45 -2.51 69.34
C ARG A 57 -15.72 -1.96 70.59
N THR A 58 -15.48 -0.63 70.60
CA THR A 58 -16.26 0.43 71.33
C THR A 58 -15.47 1.76 71.44
N GLY A 59 -16.11 2.95 71.52
CA GLY A 59 -15.44 4.19 71.97
C GLY A 59 -15.78 5.53 71.28
N THR A 60 -16.91 6.15 71.64
CA THR A 60 -17.37 7.55 71.38
C THR A 60 -16.45 8.65 71.98
N PRO A 61 -16.54 10.00 71.66
CA PRO A 61 -17.78 10.80 71.62
C PRO A 61 -17.92 12.07 70.70
N LYS A 62 -19.12 12.70 70.84
CA LYS A 62 -19.78 13.75 70.01
C LYS A 62 -19.49 15.23 70.38
N LYS A 63 -19.81 16.15 69.44
CA LYS A 63 -20.65 17.41 69.50
C LYS A 63 -20.36 18.25 68.23
N ARG A 64 -21.22 19.08 67.57
CA ARG A 64 -22.63 19.59 67.57
C ARG A 64 -22.96 19.95 66.08
N GLY A 65 -24.17 20.25 65.58
CA GLY A 65 -25.55 20.27 66.10
C GLY A 65 -26.45 21.33 65.38
N ARG A 66 -27.72 21.00 65.07
CA ARG A 66 -28.74 21.67 64.18
C ARG A 66 -28.61 21.26 62.69
N GLY A 67 -29.65 20.86 61.94
CA GLY A 67 -31.13 20.93 62.10
C GLY A 67 -31.70 22.00 61.16
N VAL A 68 -32.69 21.79 60.28
CA VAL A 68 -33.94 20.99 60.33
C VAL A 68 -34.29 20.39 58.94
N ALA A 69 -35.18 19.39 58.86
CA ALA A 69 -35.75 18.82 57.61
C ALA A 69 -37.29 18.67 57.69
N MET A 70 -37.96 18.64 56.52
CA MET A 70 -39.24 17.99 56.14
C MET A 70 -39.63 18.53 54.74
N ASP A 71 -39.68 17.70 53.69
CA ASP A 71 -40.81 16.83 53.23
C ASP A 71 -41.97 17.68 52.64
N VAL A 72 -42.23 17.74 51.31
CA VAL A 72 -42.57 16.73 50.26
C VAL A 72 -44.09 16.51 50.15
N ASP A 73 -44.56 16.32 48.90
CA ASP A 73 -45.95 16.36 48.38
C ASP A 73 -46.55 17.80 48.27
N GLU A 74 -47.38 18.18 47.28
CA GLU A 74 -48.16 17.41 46.30
C GLU A 74 -48.53 18.24 45.01
N ILE A 75 -49.06 17.57 43.98
CA ILE A 75 -49.94 18.06 42.87
C ILE A 75 -49.34 18.84 41.66
N VAL A 76 -49.74 18.37 40.47
CA VAL A 76 -49.52 18.93 39.11
C VAL A 76 -50.78 19.68 38.62
N SER A 77 -50.65 20.88 38.03
CA SER A 77 -51.58 21.37 36.99
C SER A 77 -51.18 22.69 36.27
N THR A 78 -51.36 22.70 34.94
CA THR A 78 -51.70 23.84 34.02
C THR A 78 -50.67 24.93 33.60
N HIS A 79 -50.76 25.25 32.29
CA HIS A 79 -49.98 26.22 31.48
C HIS A 79 -50.45 27.69 31.59
N THR A 80 -49.57 28.66 31.28
CA THR A 80 -49.66 29.56 30.08
C THR A 80 -48.51 30.59 29.96
N ASP A 81 -48.35 31.13 28.74
CA ASP A 81 -47.13 31.72 28.12
C ASP A 81 -46.63 33.10 28.61
N PRO A 82 -45.36 33.43 28.29
CA PRO A 82 -44.85 34.80 28.20
C PRO A 82 -44.37 35.17 26.77
N ILE A 83 -45.25 35.71 25.93
CA ILE A 83 -44.86 36.37 24.67
C ILE A 83 -44.89 37.89 24.88
N GLY A 84 -43.71 38.53 24.94
CA GLY A 84 -43.60 39.99 25.05
C GLY A 84 -42.18 40.56 25.16
N HIS A 85 -41.23 39.80 25.73
CA HIS A 85 -39.87 40.31 25.97
C HIS A 85 -38.81 40.00 24.90
N VAL A 86 -39.14 39.20 23.87
CA VAL A 86 -38.18 38.79 22.82
C VAL A 86 -38.06 39.82 21.69
N ALA A 87 -39.16 40.46 21.29
CA ALA A 87 -39.20 41.33 20.10
C ALA A 87 -38.18 42.48 20.14
N LYS A 88 -38.02 43.14 21.30
CA LYS A 88 -37.17 44.33 21.45
C LYS A 88 -35.66 44.07 21.52
N ARG A 89 -35.23 42.82 21.34
CA ARG A 89 -33.80 42.42 21.35
C ARG A 89 -33.29 41.94 19.98
N LEU A 90 -34.19 41.77 19.00
CA LEU A 90 -33.85 41.36 17.64
C LEU A 90 -33.46 42.56 16.75
N GLU A 91 -34.18 43.69 16.86
CA GLU A 91 -33.95 44.88 16.02
C GLU A 91 -32.50 45.43 16.09
N ASN A 92 -31.85 45.35 17.26
CA ASN A 92 -30.46 45.81 17.42
C ASN A 92 -29.40 44.79 16.92
N GLY A 93 -29.79 43.54 16.63
CA GLY A 93 -28.88 42.51 16.12
C GLY A 93 -28.66 42.62 14.62
N ASP A 94 -29.74 42.83 13.87
CA ASP A 94 -29.71 42.90 12.41
C ASP A 94 -28.94 44.13 11.90
N GLU A 95 -29.02 45.27 12.61
CA GLU A 95 -28.29 46.48 12.22
C GLU A 95 -26.77 46.33 12.41
N ALA A 96 -26.34 45.61 13.45
CA ALA A 96 -24.94 45.26 13.68
C ALA A 96 -24.41 44.24 12.64
N ALA A 97 -25.22 43.22 12.30
CA ALA A 97 -24.89 42.26 11.25
C ALA A 97 -24.78 42.92 9.87
N ALA A 98 -25.72 43.81 9.52
CA ALA A 98 -25.68 44.59 8.28
C ALA A 98 -24.46 45.54 8.23
N SER A 99 -24.01 46.07 9.36
CA SER A 99 -22.80 46.88 9.45
C SER A 99 -21.52 46.05 9.22
N ALA A 100 -21.46 44.83 9.75
CA ALA A 100 -20.34 43.91 9.52
C ALA A 100 -20.26 43.45 8.04
N LEU A 101 -21.40 43.16 7.41
CA LEU A 101 -21.47 42.78 6.00
C LEU A 101 -20.99 43.92 5.07
N ARG A 102 -21.39 45.17 5.33
CA ARG A 102 -20.88 46.33 4.57
C ARG A 102 -19.37 46.51 4.70
N HIS A 103 -18.80 46.34 5.90
CA HIS A 103 -17.34 46.35 6.09
C HIS A 103 -16.63 45.23 5.32
N LEU A 104 -17.23 44.04 5.20
CA LEU A 104 -16.67 42.95 4.41
C LEU A 104 -16.72 43.23 2.91
N GLU A 105 -17.82 43.80 2.39
CA GLU A 105 -17.90 44.25 0.99
C GLU A 105 -16.89 45.35 0.66
N GLU A 106 -16.71 46.34 1.55
CA GLU A 106 -15.69 47.38 1.40
C GLU A 106 -14.26 46.81 1.40
N MET A 107 -14.00 45.82 2.25
CA MET A 107 -12.70 45.13 2.32
C MET A 107 -12.43 44.28 1.07
N GLU A 108 -13.45 43.59 0.56
CA GLU A 108 -13.35 42.81 -0.68
C GLU A 108 -13.15 43.73 -1.91
N ALA A 109 -13.85 44.88 -1.96
CA ALA A 109 -13.66 45.90 -2.99
C ALA A 109 -12.25 46.51 -2.93
N SER A 110 -11.73 46.77 -1.73
CA SER A 110 -10.35 47.21 -1.52
C SER A 110 -9.34 46.17 -2.03
N PHE A 111 -9.52 44.90 -1.68
CA PHE A 111 -8.65 43.80 -2.11
C PHE A 111 -8.66 43.60 -3.65
N LYS A 112 -9.84 43.65 -4.28
CA LYS A 112 -9.99 43.62 -5.75
C LYS A 112 -9.27 44.80 -6.42
N ASN A 113 -9.32 46.00 -5.84
CA ASN A 113 -8.62 47.17 -6.34
C ASN A 113 -7.10 47.08 -6.17
N ASP A 114 -6.61 46.51 -5.07
CA ASP A 114 -5.17 46.30 -4.84
C ASP A 114 -4.58 45.21 -5.75
N ILE A 115 -5.31 44.13 -6.01
CA ILE A 115 -4.93 43.15 -7.05
C ILE A 115 -4.86 43.84 -8.43
N LYS A 116 -5.84 44.68 -8.77
CA LYS A 116 -5.86 45.42 -10.03
C LYS A 116 -4.68 46.41 -10.14
N ARG A 117 -4.31 47.10 -9.06
CA ARG A 117 -3.12 47.97 -8.99
C ARG A 117 -1.82 47.17 -9.16
N ARG A 118 -1.66 46.05 -8.45
CA ARG A 118 -0.48 45.18 -8.57
C ARG A 118 -0.34 44.60 -9.98
N ARG A 119 -1.45 44.18 -10.60
CA ARG A 119 -1.47 43.73 -12.00
C ARG A 119 -1.04 44.83 -12.97
N LEU A 120 -1.54 46.06 -12.81
CA LEU A 120 -1.11 47.21 -13.61
C LEU A 120 0.38 47.56 -13.40
N GLN A 121 0.91 47.45 -12.17
CA GLN A 121 2.34 47.60 -11.92
C GLN A 121 3.20 46.50 -12.57
N ILE A 122 2.70 45.27 -12.63
CA ILE A 122 3.37 44.16 -13.33
C ILE A 122 3.33 44.41 -14.85
N GLU A 123 2.18 44.78 -15.42
CA GLU A 123 2.05 45.11 -16.84
C GLU A 123 2.89 46.34 -17.26
N GLN A 124 3.13 47.30 -16.35
CA GLN A 124 4.01 48.46 -16.56
C GLN A 124 5.52 48.19 -16.33
N SER A 125 5.91 47.04 -15.76
CA SER A 125 7.31 46.71 -15.45
C SER A 125 7.95 45.70 -16.42
N ILE A 126 7.24 45.31 -17.48
CA ILE A 126 7.79 44.51 -18.59
C ILE A 126 8.55 45.44 -19.56
N PRO A 127 9.89 45.33 -19.72
CA PRO A 127 10.64 46.22 -20.60
C PRO A 127 10.57 45.75 -22.06
N ASN A 128 9.98 46.56 -22.95
CA ASN A 128 10.17 46.40 -24.38
C ASN A 128 11.61 46.80 -24.75
N GLY A 129 12.46 45.81 -25.02
CA GLY A 129 13.86 46.04 -25.36
C GLY A 129 14.05 46.64 -26.76
N SER A 130 14.75 47.77 -26.84
CA SER A 130 15.59 48.10 -27.99
C SER A 130 16.75 48.99 -27.55
N SER A 131 17.98 48.64 -27.94
CA SER A 131 19.15 49.51 -27.79
C SER A 131 19.42 50.24 -29.10
N SER A 132 19.40 51.57 -29.01
CA SER A 132 20.02 52.57 -29.90
C SER A 132 20.58 52.13 -31.27
N ASP A 133 20.10 52.76 -32.35
CA ASP A 133 20.93 53.80 -33.00
C ASP A 133 20.08 54.84 -33.78
N ARG A 134 20.75 55.85 -34.35
CA ARG A 134 20.22 57.16 -34.76
C ARG A 134 19.49 57.23 -36.12
N SER A 135 18.68 58.28 -36.23
CA SER A 135 18.22 59.01 -37.44
C SER A 135 17.29 58.30 -38.45
N ALA A 136 16.14 58.92 -38.67
CA ALA A 136 15.17 58.69 -39.75
C ALA A 136 15.66 59.36 -41.09
N PRO A 137 14.95 59.28 -42.25
CA PRO A 137 13.58 58.76 -42.43
C PRO A 137 13.26 57.98 -43.74
N ALA A 138 11.99 57.52 -43.82
CA ALA A 138 11.09 57.56 -44.99
C ALA A 138 10.87 56.35 -45.92
N LEU A 139 9.57 56.03 -46.07
CA LEU A 139 8.81 55.66 -47.29
C LEU A 139 8.68 54.19 -47.82
N LYS A 140 7.43 53.73 -47.70
CA LYS A 140 6.57 52.99 -48.67
C LYS A 140 6.62 51.45 -48.81
N LEU A 141 5.40 50.89 -48.77
CA LEU A 141 4.98 49.58 -49.27
C LEU A 141 5.28 49.40 -50.77
N ARG A 142 5.59 48.18 -51.23
CA ARG A 142 4.62 47.22 -51.83
C ARG A 142 5.25 45.86 -52.19
N GLU A 143 4.42 44.83 -52.02
CA GLU A 143 4.29 43.55 -52.76
C GLU A 143 5.41 43.08 -53.72
N SER A 144 5.86 41.82 -53.60
CA SER A 144 5.27 40.71 -54.41
C SER A 144 5.99 39.34 -54.29
N SER A 145 5.21 38.28 -54.60
CA SER A 145 5.60 36.97 -55.18
C SER A 145 6.56 35.98 -54.48
N SER A 146 5.94 35.08 -53.71
CA SER A 146 5.80 33.62 -54.01
C SER A 146 6.97 32.61 -53.94
N LEU A 147 6.62 31.42 -53.43
CA LEU A 147 7.32 30.10 -53.45
C LEU A 147 8.51 29.97 -52.45
N GLY A 148 8.55 28.97 -51.57
CA GLY A 148 7.56 27.96 -51.18
C GLY A 148 8.00 27.24 -49.89
N LYS A 149 7.06 26.73 -49.09
CA LYS A 149 7.36 25.97 -47.85
C LYS A 149 7.06 24.48 -48.07
N SER A 150 8.01 23.64 -47.65
CA SER A 150 7.78 22.22 -47.32
C SER A 150 7.87 22.06 -45.80
N ASP A 151 7.10 21.14 -45.25
CA ASP A 151 6.70 21.17 -43.84
C ASP A 151 7.81 20.84 -42.83
N VAL A 152 7.86 21.65 -41.77
CA VAL A 152 8.45 21.28 -40.48
C VAL A 152 7.28 21.01 -39.54
N VAL A 153 7.13 19.75 -39.11
CA VAL A 153 6.01 19.32 -38.28
C VAL A 153 6.20 19.82 -36.84
N HIS A 154 5.21 20.54 -36.32
CA HIS A 154 5.18 21.00 -34.93
C HIS A 154 5.19 19.84 -33.93
N LEU A 155 5.90 20.02 -32.81
CA LEU A 155 5.95 19.07 -31.69
C LEU A 155 5.43 19.71 -30.39
N ASP A 156 4.24 20.29 -30.45
CA ASP A 156 3.61 21.01 -29.34
C ASP A 156 2.42 20.25 -28.73
N HIS A 157 2.69 19.10 -28.08
CA HIS A 157 1.71 18.40 -27.22
C HIS A 157 2.40 17.56 -26.11
N VAL A 158 3.28 18.18 -25.31
CA VAL A 158 3.80 17.59 -24.05
C VAL A 158 3.84 18.62 -22.90
N LEU A 159 2.94 19.59 -22.92
CA LEU A 159 2.68 20.50 -21.79
C LEU A 159 1.18 20.58 -21.58
N LEU A 160 0.71 20.00 -20.47
CA LEU A 160 -0.65 20.19 -19.98
C LEU A 160 -0.82 21.66 -19.59
N THR A 161 -1.85 22.31 -20.11
CA THR A 161 -2.18 23.71 -19.79
C THR A 161 -2.90 23.79 -18.44
N PRO A 162 -2.62 24.79 -17.57
CA PRO A 162 -3.12 24.83 -16.17
C PRO A 162 -4.63 25.05 -15.96
N ASP A 163 -5.45 24.97 -17.02
CA ASP A 163 -6.85 25.39 -17.00
C ASP A 163 -7.87 24.23 -17.04
N GLU A 164 -7.43 22.97 -17.18
CA GLU A 164 -8.28 21.79 -16.96
C GLU A 164 -8.10 21.14 -15.57
N GLU A 165 -7.07 21.52 -14.80
CA GLU A 165 -6.84 21.00 -13.43
C GLU A 165 -7.65 21.73 -12.34
N LYS A 166 -8.31 22.85 -12.66
CA LYS A 166 -9.04 23.68 -11.68
C LYS A 166 -10.40 23.11 -11.25
N GLU A 167 -11.02 22.24 -12.04
CA GLU A 167 -12.34 21.66 -11.69
C GLU A 167 -12.26 20.56 -10.60
N GLN A 168 -11.07 20.08 -10.24
CA GLN A 168 -10.88 19.17 -9.08
C GLN A 168 -10.36 19.88 -7.81
N ALA A 169 -10.13 21.20 -7.87
CA ALA A 169 -9.55 21.98 -6.78
C ALA A 169 -10.50 23.06 -6.21
N PHE A 170 -11.71 23.21 -6.74
CA PHE A 170 -12.76 23.98 -6.09
C PHE A 170 -13.67 23.06 -5.27
N VAL A 171 -13.48 23.09 -3.95
CA VAL A 171 -14.58 22.81 -3.02
C VAL A 171 -15.64 23.86 -3.34
N THR A 172 -16.71 23.46 -4.02
CA THR A 172 -17.86 24.34 -4.18
C THR A 172 -18.39 24.70 -2.80
N ALA A 173 -18.73 25.96 -2.56
CA ALA A 173 -19.31 26.47 -1.31
C ALA A 173 -20.75 25.96 -1.03
N LYS A 174 -20.99 24.67 -1.31
CA LYS A 174 -22.21 23.90 -1.05
C LYS A 174 -22.03 22.87 0.07
N ASP A 175 -20.79 22.50 0.42
CA ASP A 175 -20.49 21.55 1.52
C ASP A 175 -20.21 22.24 2.88
N GLU A 176 -20.22 23.57 2.96
CA GLU A 176 -20.03 24.30 4.23
C GLU A 176 -21.15 24.05 5.26
N GLY A 177 -22.27 23.44 4.84
CA GLY A 177 -23.44 23.20 5.70
C GLY A 177 -23.42 21.92 6.55
N ASN A 178 -22.40 21.04 6.43
CA ASN A 178 -22.47 19.70 7.05
C ASN A 178 -21.16 19.14 7.63
N MET A 179 -20.11 19.96 7.77
CA MET A 179 -18.88 19.59 8.48
C MET A 179 -19.10 19.71 10.00
N SER A 180 -18.62 18.75 10.79
CA SER A 180 -18.65 18.89 12.26
C SER A 180 -17.66 19.96 12.74
N GLY A 181 -17.91 20.55 13.91
CA GLY A 181 -17.04 21.58 14.48
C GLY A 181 -15.60 21.10 14.70
N ASP A 182 -15.42 19.83 15.05
CA ASP A 182 -14.11 19.22 15.23
C ASP A 182 -13.35 19.04 13.90
N GLU A 183 -14.05 18.62 12.83
CA GLU A 183 -13.47 18.49 11.48
C GLU A 183 -13.08 19.85 10.90
N LEU A 184 -13.89 20.90 11.13
CA LEU A 184 -13.55 22.26 10.75
C LEU A 184 -12.28 22.75 11.48
N MET A 185 -12.17 22.48 12.79
CA MET A 185 -10.99 22.83 13.58
C MET A 185 -9.73 22.05 13.16
N GLU A 186 -9.82 20.75 12.86
CA GLU A 186 -8.67 19.99 12.31
C GLU A 186 -8.27 20.50 10.93
N THR A 187 -9.24 20.90 10.09
CA THR A 187 -8.97 21.47 8.76
C THR A 187 -8.27 22.83 8.87
N ILE A 188 -8.75 23.74 9.75
CA ILE A 188 -8.10 25.02 10.01
C ILE A 188 -6.68 24.82 10.58
N LYS A 189 -6.48 23.85 11.49
CA LYS A 189 -5.14 23.53 12.01
C LYS A 189 -4.22 22.99 10.91
N GLY A 190 -4.74 22.09 10.05
CA GLY A 190 -3.99 21.53 8.91
C GLY A 190 -3.62 22.57 7.85
N ALA A 191 -4.50 23.55 7.60
CA ALA A 191 -4.26 24.66 6.67
C ALA A 191 -3.26 25.71 7.21
N ASN A 192 -3.24 25.94 8.53
CA ASN A 192 -2.25 26.81 9.19
C ASN A 192 -0.89 26.12 9.47
N ARG A 193 -0.71 24.89 9.01
CA ARG A 193 0.53 24.13 9.22
C ARG A 193 1.70 24.77 8.46
N PRO A 194 2.87 25.00 9.09
CA PRO A 194 4.04 25.52 8.39
C PRO A 194 4.46 24.63 7.20
N PRO A 195 5.02 25.19 6.12
CA PRO A 195 5.55 24.40 5.01
C PRO A 195 6.65 23.43 5.46
N ALA A 196 6.59 22.18 4.98
CA ALA A 196 7.58 21.15 5.27
C ALA A 196 8.97 21.50 4.72
N VAL A 197 10.02 21.34 5.54
CA VAL A 197 11.41 21.60 5.19
C VAL A 197 12.03 20.31 4.63
N ASN A 198 11.96 20.16 3.31
CA ASN A 198 12.48 18.99 2.61
C ASN A 198 13.94 19.14 2.19
N SER A 199 14.67 18.03 2.19
CA SER A 199 16.03 17.99 1.66
C SER A 199 16.02 18.10 0.14
N GLY A 200 16.93 18.90 -0.41
CA GLY A 200 17.19 18.95 -1.87
C GLY A 200 18.04 17.78 -2.38
N PHE A 201 18.51 16.88 -1.51
CA PHE A 201 19.34 15.75 -1.90
C PHE A 201 18.49 14.63 -2.53
N LEU A 202 18.85 14.25 -3.75
CA LEU A 202 18.30 13.07 -4.44
C LEU A 202 19.37 11.95 -4.49
N PRO A 203 18.97 10.68 -4.28
CA PRO A 203 19.89 9.54 -4.18
C PRO A 203 20.38 9.04 -5.56
N LEU A 204 20.89 9.94 -6.40
CA LEU A 204 21.27 9.66 -7.79
C LEU A 204 22.79 9.79 -7.99
N PRO A 205 23.44 8.91 -8.79
CA PRO A 205 22.87 7.76 -9.48
C PRO A 205 22.49 6.62 -8.52
N TRP A 206 21.29 6.08 -8.69
CA TRP A 206 20.74 5.01 -7.83
C TRP A 206 21.45 3.67 -8.09
N LYS A 207 21.76 2.98 -6.99
CA LYS A 207 22.42 1.66 -6.95
C LYS A 207 21.70 0.65 -6.05
N GLY A 208 20.79 1.10 -5.21
CA GLY A 208 20.04 0.29 -4.24
C GLY A 208 18.91 -0.52 -4.87
N ARG A 209 18.09 -1.16 -4.03
CA ARG A 209 16.94 -1.96 -4.49
C ARG A 209 15.64 -1.22 -4.23
N LEU A 210 14.86 -0.97 -5.28
CA LEU A 210 13.46 -0.58 -5.13
C LEU A 210 12.58 -1.82 -4.96
N GLY A 211 11.52 -1.68 -4.18
CA GLY A 211 10.54 -2.75 -3.94
C GLY A 211 9.12 -2.26 -3.68
N TYR A 212 8.17 -3.20 -3.71
CA TYR A 212 6.75 -2.97 -3.43
C TYR A 212 6.18 -4.08 -2.53
N ALA A 213 4.95 -3.86 -2.04
CA ALA A 213 4.34 -4.69 -1.01
C ALA A 213 3.19 -5.61 -1.47
N CYS A 214 3.32 -6.88 -1.08
CA CYS A 214 2.34 -7.97 -1.05
C CYS A 214 1.95 -8.58 -2.41
N LEU A 215 1.46 -7.76 -3.35
CA LEU A 215 0.93 -8.24 -4.63
C LEU A 215 1.39 -7.38 -5.79
N ASN A 216 1.40 -7.98 -6.98
CA ASN A 216 1.66 -7.32 -8.25
C ASN A 216 0.32 -7.18 -8.99
N THR A 217 -0.08 -5.96 -9.35
CA THR A 217 -1.41 -5.71 -9.94
C THR A 217 -1.52 -6.29 -11.34
N TYR A 218 -0.45 -6.16 -12.15
CA TYR A 218 -0.39 -6.73 -13.50
C TYR A 218 -0.56 -8.27 -13.53
N LEU A 219 0.13 -8.98 -12.63
CA LEU A 219 0.05 -10.44 -12.48
C LEU A 219 -1.26 -10.91 -11.86
N ARG A 220 -1.86 -10.11 -10.97
CA ARG A 220 -3.18 -10.42 -10.38
C ARG A 220 -4.31 -10.41 -11.42
N THR A 221 -4.16 -9.66 -12.52
CA THR A 221 -5.10 -9.67 -13.66
C THR A 221 -4.83 -10.75 -14.70
N ALA A 222 -3.80 -11.58 -14.51
CA ALA A 222 -3.50 -12.71 -15.40
C ALA A 222 -4.58 -13.81 -15.34
N LYS A 223 -4.53 -14.74 -16.30
CA LYS A 223 -5.44 -15.89 -16.38
C LYS A 223 -4.61 -17.18 -16.54
N PRO A 224 -4.50 -18.03 -15.51
CA PRO A 224 -4.98 -17.82 -14.13
C PRO A 224 -4.25 -16.66 -13.41
N PRO A 225 -4.87 -16.05 -12.38
CA PRO A 225 -4.27 -14.93 -11.65
C PRO A 225 -3.10 -15.39 -10.77
N VAL A 226 -2.02 -14.61 -10.78
CA VAL A 226 -0.79 -14.89 -10.01
C VAL A 226 -0.65 -13.86 -8.89
N PHE A 227 -0.73 -14.32 -7.64
CA PHE A 227 -0.59 -13.50 -6.44
C PHE A 227 -0.35 -14.39 -5.21
N SER A 228 0.09 -13.81 -4.09
CA SER A 228 0.54 -14.56 -2.92
C SER A 228 -0.22 -14.19 -1.63
N SER A 229 -1.54 -13.94 -1.77
CA SER A 229 -2.40 -13.48 -0.68
C SER A 229 -3.85 -14.00 -0.80
N ARG A 230 -4.03 -15.27 -1.24
CA ARG A 230 -5.32 -15.96 -1.18
C ARG A 230 -5.66 -16.24 0.28
N THR A 231 -6.79 -15.70 0.74
CA THR A 231 -7.33 -15.89 2.10
C THR A 231 -8.80 -16.29 2.02
N CYS A 232 -9.37 -16.77 3.12
CA CYS A 232 -10.75 -17.27 3.18
C CYS A 232 -11.46 -16.80 4.46
N ARG A 233 -12.73 -17.19 4.64
CA ARG A 233 -13.45 -16.99 5.91
C ARG A 233 -13.43 -18.28 6.71
N ILE A 234 -13.54 -18.20 8.04
CA ILE A 234 -13.73 -19.39 8.90
C ILE A 234 -14.95 -20.19 8.42
N SER A 235 -16.03 -19.53 8.01
CA SER A 235 -17.21 -20.19 7.41
C SER A 235 -16.88 -21.04 6.18
N SER A 236 -15.87 -20.64 5.38
CA SER A 236 -15.39 -21.43 4.24
C SER A 236 -14.63 -22.67 4.72
N ILE A 237 -13.79 -22.55 5.76
CA ILE A 237 -13.11 -23.71 6.36
C ILE A 237 -14.13 -24.72 6.89
N LEU A 238 -15.17 -24.24 7.59
CA LEU A 238 -16.26 -25.08 8.10
C LEU A 238 -17.05 -25.76 6.97
N GLU A 239 -17.37 -25.03 5.89
CA GLU A 239 -18.02 -25.59 4.70
C GLU A 239 -17.18 -26.67 4.02
N HIS A 240 -15.85 -26.48 3.94
CA HIS A 240 -14.92 -27.45 3.37
C HIS A 240 -14.54 -28.60 4.32
N ARG A 241 -15.11 -28.67 5.53
CA ARG A 241 -15.11 -29.92 6.32
C ARG A 241 -15.99 -30.99 5.69
N HIS A 242 -16.96 -30.62 4.85
CA HIS A 242 -17.79 -31.57 4.15
C HIS A 242 -17.14 -31.98 2.81
N PRO A 243 -17.20 -33.26 2.41
CA PRO A 243 -16.70 -33.70 1.10
C PRO A 243 -17.54 -33.10 -0.04
N LEU A 244 -16.94 -33.01 -1.24
CA LEU A 244 -17.64 -32.53 -2.43
C LEU A 244 -18.88 -33.39 -2.76
N ALA A 245 -19.85 -32.78 -3.43
CA ALA A 245 -21.03 -33.47 -3.95
C ALA A 245 -20.61 -34.67 -4.82
N ASP A 246 -19.69 -34.45 -5.76
CA ASP A 246 -18.99 -35.47 -6.55
C ASP A 246 -17.47 -35.39 -6.28
N PRO A 247 -16.89 -36.30 -5.47
CA PRO A 247 -15.45 -36.34 -5.21
C PRO A 247 -14.56 -36.68 -6.42
N SER A 248 -15.14 -37.13 -7.55
CA SER A 248 -14.37 -37.45 -8.77
C SER A 248 -14.08 -36.22 -9.63
N GLN A 249 -14.80 -35.11 -9.40
CA GLN A 249 -14.68 -33.86 -10.15
C GLN A 249 -13.91 -32.81 -9.33
N PRO A 250 -13.22 -31.86 -9.98
CA PRO A 250 -12.66 -30.70 -9.29
C PRO A 250 -13.77 -29.86 -8.64
N GLU A 251 -13.42 -29.11 -7.61
CA GLU A 251 -14.31 -28.14 -6.99
C GLU A 251 -14.72 -27.06 -8.01
N HIS A 252 -16.00 -26.69 -8.01
CA HIS A 252 -16.53 -25.61 -8.84
C HIS A 252 -17.72 -24.97 -8.13
N ALA A 253 -17.61 -23.67 -7.82
CA ALA A 253 -18.55 -22.89 -7.00
C ALA A 253 -20.05 -23.15 -7.22
N THR A 254 -20.48 -23.41 -8.47
CA THR A 254 -21.89 -23.72 -8.82
C THR A 254 -22.17 -25.16 -9.28
N LYS A 255 -21.15 -26.00 -9.53
CA LYS A 255 -21.34 -27.33 -10.16
C LYS A 255 -20.92 -28.48 -9.26
N ASN A 256 -19.91 -28.29 -8.43
CA ASN A 256 -19.41 -29.28 -7.50
C ASN A 256 -18.87 -28.58 -6.26
N ARG A 257 -19.69 -28.51 -5.21
CA ARG A 257 -19.42 -27.80 -3.95
C ARG A 257 -19.42 -28.80 -2.79
N PRO A 258 -18.85 -28.44 -1.62
CA PRO A 258 -19.01 -29.22 -0.39
C PRO A 258 -20.48 -29.50 -0.09
N ASP A 259 -20.78 -30.77 0.20
CA ASP A 259 -22.14 -31.25 0.47
C ASP A 259 -22.40 -31.36 1.98
N LYS A 260 -23.05 -30.33 2.52
CA LYS A 260 -23.35 -30.18 3.95
C LYS A 260 -24.29 -31.26 4.51
N THR A 261 -24.85 -32.13 3.68
CA THR A 261 -25.65 -33.28 4.13
C THR A 261 -24.79 -34.49 4.52
N LYS A 262 -23.53 -34.53 4.08
CA LYS A 262 -22.55 -35.57 4.42
C LYS A 262 -21.77 -35.19 5.68
N ASP A 263 -21.19 -36.18 6.36
CA ASP A 263 -20.42 -35.97 7.59
C ASP A 263 -19.26 -34.99 7.41
N SER A 264 -18.97 -34.22 8.46
CA SER A 264 -17.88 -33.23 8.48
C SER A 264 -16.58 -33.81 9.03
N ASP A 265 -15.49 -33.66 8.28
CA ASP A 265 -14.13 -34.02 8.67
C ASP A 265 -13.25 -32.77 8.82
N LEU A 266 -12.60 -32.62 9.99
CA LEU A 266 -11.66 -31.54 10.28
C LEU A 266 -10.49 -31.52 9.27
N VAL A 267 -10.04 -32.69 8.81
CA VAL A 267 -8.90 -32.84 7.90
C VAL A 267 -9.21 -32.26 6.52
N LEU A 268 -10.46 -32.29 6.06
CA LEU A 268 -10.85 -31.69 4.77
C LEU A 268 -10.80 -30.16 4.84
N GLY A 269 -11.31 -29.56 5.92
CA GLY A 269 -11.21 -28.11 6.16
C GLY A 269 -9.76 -27.64 6.29
N GLN A 270 -8.91 -28.43 6.95
CA GLN A 270 -7.47 -28.18 7.06
C GLN A 270 -6.78 -28.22 5.69
N LYS A 271 -7.00 -29.28 4.89
CA LYS A 271 -6.45 -29.41 3.53
C LYS A 271 -6.86 -28.27 2.61
N TYR A 272 -8.08 -27.74 2.76
CA TYR A 272 -8.54 -26.58 1.99
C TYR A 272 -7.70 -25.33 2.29
N VAL A 273 -7.48 -24.99 3.57
CA VAL A 273 -6.72 -23.79 3.94
C VAL A 273 -5.22 -23.94 3.64
N GLU A 274 -4.64 -25.14 3.86
CA GLU A 274 -3.29 -25.48 3.44
C GLU A 274 -3.11 -25.36 1.91
N GLY A 275 -4.11 -25.77 1.13
CA GLY A 275 -4.13 -25.65 -0.33
C GLY A 275 -4.04 -24.20 -0.81
N LEU A 276 -4.72 -23.26 -0.13
CA LEU A 276 -4.60 -21.82 -0.42
C LEU A 276 -3.19 -21.29 -0.13
N GLY A 277 -2.63 -21.65 1.03
CA GLY A 277 -1.26 -21.26 1.40
C GLY A 277 -0.18 -21.82 0.47
N LEU A 278 -0.33 -23.08 0.06
CA LEU A 278 0.56 -23.74 -0.90
C LEU A 278 0.47 -23.11 -2.30
N ALA A 279 -0.72 -22.67 -2.73
CA ALA A 279 -0.89 -21.91 -3.97
C ALA A 279 -0.21 -20.53 -3.89
N ASN A 280 -0.30 -19.84 -2.75
CA ASN A 280 0.40 -18.57 -2.52
C ASN A 280 1.93 -18.74 -2.56
N ALA A 281 2.47 -19.78 -1.91
CA ALA A 281 3.90 -20.10 -1.92
C ALA A 281 4.43 -20.35 -3.34
N ARG A 282 3.72 -21.15 -4.14
CA ARG A 282 4.09 -21.46 -5.54
C ARG A 282 4.08 -20.24 -6.46
N ASP A 283 3.22 -19.25 -6.19
CA ASP A 283 3.16 -18.03 -7.00
C ASP A 283 4.32 -17.06 -6.72
N ILE A 284 5.02 -17.16 -5.58
CA ILE A 284 6.20 -16.34 -5.29
C ILE A 284 7.22 -16.45 -6.43
N VAL A 285 7.55 -17.66 -6.87
CA VAL A 285 8.53 -17.91 -7.96
C VAL A 285 8.19 -17.12 -9.23
N LYS A 286 6.91 -17.05 -9.61
CA LYS A 286 6.46 -16.30 -10.79
C LYS A 286 6.62 -14.79 -10.57
N MET A 287 6.26 -14.30 -9.38
CA MET A 287 6.40 -12.89 -9.02
C MET A 287 7.87 -12.44 -9.01
N LEU A 288 8.79 -13.25 -8.46
CA LEU A 288 10.24 -12.94 -8.48
C LEU A 288 10.82 -12.92 -9.91
N ARG A 289 10.43 -13.88 -10.76
CA ARG A 289 10.85 -13.91 -12.17
C ARG A 289 10.29 -12.74 -12.99
N TRP A 290 9.09 -12.26 -12.66
CA TRP A 290 8.53 -11.04 -13.25
C TRP A 290 9.26 -9.79 -12.76
N ASN A 291 9.53 -9.70 -11.45
CA ASN A 291 10.24 -8.59 -10.84
C ASN A 291 11.64 -8.42 -11.45
N GLU A 292 12.42 -9.51 -11.57
CA GLU A 292 13.74 -9.48 -12.24
C GLU A 292 13.64 -8.98 -13.69
N LYS A 293 12.64 -9.45 -14.45
CA LYS A 293 12.42 -9.01 -15.83
C LYS A 293 12.31 -7.49 -15.92
N PHE A 294 11.67 -6.84 -14.95
CA PHE A 294 11.48 -5.39 -14.91
C PHE A 294 12.38 -4.66 -13.89
N GLY A 295 13.48 -5.28 -13.44
CA GLY A 295 14.51 -4.62 -12.61
C GLY A 295 14.17 -4.41 -11.14
N ILE A 296 13.07 -5.00 -10.64
CA ILE A 296 12.69 -4.96 -9.22
C ILE A 296 13.38 -6.13 -8.49
N ARG A 297 14.00 -5.86 -7.33
CA ARG A 297 14.71 -6.89 -6.53
C ARG A 297 14.43 -6.83 -5.03
N PHE A 298 13.38 -6.13 -4.62
CA PHE A 298 12.93 -6.09 -3.23
C PHE A 298 11.40 -6.30 -3.21
N MET A 299 10.92 -7.20 -2.38
CA MET A 299 9.49 -7.48 -2.25
C MET A 299 9.13 -7.75 -0.78
N ARG A 300 8.09 -7.08 -0.28
CA ARG A 300 7.44 -7.51 0.96
C ARG A 300 6.44 -8.62 0.63
N LEU A 301 6.63 -9.82 1.15
CA LEU A 301 5.67 -10.92 1.07
C LEU A 301 4.41 -10.55 1.87
N SER A 302 3.24 -11.06 1.46
CA SER A 302 2.00 -10.82 2.19
C SER A 302 2.01 -11.51 3.55
N SER A 303 1.32 -10.93 4.54
CA SER A 303 1.08 -11.62 5.82
C SER A 303 -0.04 -12.66 5.68
N GLU A 304 -0.97 -12.45 4.74
CA GLU A 304 -2.03 -13.39 4.32
C GLU A 304 -1.51 -14.54 3.43
N MET A 305 -0.20 -14.80 3.44
CA MET A 305 0.44 -15.90 2.70
C MET A 305 -0.16 -17.27 3.08
N PHE A 306 -0.38 -17.52 4.37
CA PHE A 306 -0.98 -18.74 4.91
C PHE A 306 -2.17 -18.39 5.80
N PRO A 307 -3.41 -18.47 5.30
CA PRO A 307 -4.59 -17.99 6.01
C PRO A 307 -4.78 -18.71 7.33
N PHE A 308 -5.01 -17.95 8.41
CA PHE A 308 -5.22 -18.47 9.77
C PHE A 308 -4.06 -19.26 10.39
N ALA A 309 -2.85 -19.32 9.80
CA ALA A 309 -1.73 -20.10 10.34
C ALA A 309 -1.38 -19.75 11.80
N SER A 310 -1.50 -18.47 12.18
CA SER A 310 -1.30 -17.96 13.54
C SER A 310 -2.57 -17.94 14.43
N HIS A 311 -3.72 -18.41 13.93
CA HIS A 311 -4.97 -18.45 14.71
C HIS A 311 -4.90 -19.45 15.87
N GLU A 312 -5.70 -19.25 16.92
CA GLU A 312 -5.74 -20.14 18.10
C GLU A 312 -6.35 -21.52 17.78
N GLU A 313 -7.61 -21.52 17.32
CA GLU A 313 -8.33 -22.75 16.97
C GLU A 313 -7.97 -23.33 15.58
N TYR A 314 -7.78 -22.48 14.57
CA TYR A 314 -7.54 -22.86 13.16
C TYR A 314 -6.05 -22.78 12.74
N GLY A 315 -5.13 -22.64 13.70
CA GLY A 315 -3.70 -22.49 13.45
C GLY A 315 -3.01 -23.79 13.03
N TYR A 316 -1.92 -23.67 12.27
CA TYR A 316 -1.16 -24.81 11.77
C TYR A 316 0.30 -24.43 11.48
N LYS A 317 1.18 -25.44 11.46
CA LYS A 317 2.59 -25.27 11.08
C LYS A 317 2.77 -25.49 9.58
N LEU A 318 3.69 -24.75 8.98
CA LEU A 318 3.91 -24.72 7.54
C LEU A 318 4.80 -25.88 7.05
N ALA A 319 5.71 -26.34 7.93
CA ALA A 319 6.76 -27.27 7.56
C ALA A 319 6.26 -28.62 6.99
N SER A 320 5.07 -29.07 7.39
CA SER A 320 4.47 -30.36 6.98
C SER A 320 4.06 -30.42 5.52
N PHE A 321 3.71 -29.29 4.89
CA PHE A 321 3.18 -29.27 3.51
C PHE A 321 3.80 -28.20 2.60
N ALA A 322 4.31 -27.09 3.16
CA ALA A 322 4.79 -25.96 2.38
C ALA A 322 6.32 -25.91 2.20
N SER A 323 7.10 -26.70 2.97
CA SER A 323 8.57 -26.66 2.99
C SER A 323 9.21 -26.66 1.61
N GLN A 324 8.78 -27.56 0.71
CA GLN A 324 9.36 -27.67 -0.64
C GLN A 324 9.08 -26.42 -1.50
N ALA A 325 7.85 -25.92 -1.49
CA ALA A 325 7.46 -24.76 -2.29
C ALA A 325 8.09 -23.45 -1.78
N LEU A 326 8.29 -23.33 -0.46
CA LEU A 326 9.00 -22.20 0.13
C LEU A 326 10.51 -22.26 -0.15
N ALA A 327 11.13 -23.45 -0.08
CA ALA A 327 12.53 -23.63 -0.43
C ALA A 327 12.79 -23.31 -1.91
N GLU A 328 11.93 -23.75 -2.83
CA GLU A 328 11.99 -23.38 -4.27
C GLU A 328 11.88 -21.85 -4.45
N ALA A 329 10.97 -21.19 -3.73
CA ALA A 329 10.82 -19.74 -3.77
C ALA A 329 12.07 -18.99 -3.26
N GLY A 330 12.72 -19.49 -2.21
CA GLY A 330 13.93 -18.89 -1.66
C GLY A 330 15.21 -19.23 -2.43
N GLU A 331 15.27 -20.39 -3.11
CA GLU A 331 16.32 -20.69 -4.09
C GLU A 331 16.29 -19.65 -5.22
N VAL A 332 15.12 -19.42 -5.82
CA VAL A 332 14.93 -18.40 -6.87
C VAL A 332 15.20 -16.98 -6.36
N ALA A 333 14.83 -16.66 -5.12
CA ALA A 333 15.20 -15.37 -4.51
C ALA A 333 16.72 -15.23 -4.35
N GLY A 334 17.38 -16.31 -3.94
CA GLY A 334 18.83 -16.45 -3.85
C GLY A 334 19.52 -16.16 -5.17
N GLU A 335 19.17 -16.93 -6.21
CA GLU A 335 19.67 -16.80 -7.58
C GLU A 335 19.53 -15.39 -8.14
N LEU A 336 18.36 -14.76 -7.92
CA LEU A 336 18.02 -13.45 -8.50
C LEU A 336 18.37 -12.27 -7.59
N GLY A 337 19.09 -12.50 -6.49
CA GLY A 337 19.53 -11.44 -5.55
C GLY A 337 18.40 -10.67 -4.87
N HIS A 338 17.21 -11.27 -4.76
CA HIS A 338 16.02 -10.62 -4.22
C HIS A 338 16.06 -10.51 -2.70
N ARG A 339 15.72 -9.34 -2.16
CA ARG A 339 15.39 -9.19 -0.74
C ARG A 339 13.91 -9.47 -0.51
N LEU A 340 13.60 -10.28 0.49
CA LEU A 340 12.24 -10.62 0.91
C LEU A 340 12.03 -10.21 2.37
N THR A 341 10.91 -9.56 2.70
CA THR A 341 10.56 -9.19 4.08
C THR A 341 9.07 -9.42 4.36
N THR A 342 8.65 -9.47 5.62
CA THR A 342 7.22 -9.47 6.00
C THR A 342 6.89 -8.30 6.92
N HIS A 343 5.63 -7.90 6.99
CA HIS A 343 5.15 -6.94 7.97
C HIS A 343 3.89 -7.52 8.64
N PRO A 344 4.03 -8.19 9.80
CA PRO A 344 2.90 -8.57 10.66
C PRO A 344 1.86 -7.46 10.79
N GLY A 345 0.59 -7.82 10.88
CA GLY A 345 -0.51 -6.85 10.85
C GLY A 345 -0.62 -6.01 12.13
N GLN A 346 -1.44 -4.96 12.07
CA GLN A 346 -1.73 -4.04 13.19
C GLN A 346 -2.22 -4.71 14.50
N PHE A 347 -2.60 -5.99 14.46
CA PHE A 347 -3.06 -6.76 15.62
C PHE A 347 -1.89 -7.38 16.43
N THR A 348 -0.68 -7.40 15.88
CA THR A 348 0.51 -8.02 16.47
C THR A 348 1.18 -7.05 17.45
N GLN A 349 0.54 -6.82 18.60
CA GLN A 349 0.93 -5.76 19.56
C GLN A 349 1.57 -6.31 20.84
N LEU A 350 2.90 -6.32 20.89
CA LEU A 350 3.69 -6.77 22.04
C LEU A 350 3.60 -5.83 23.27
N GLY A 351 3.30 -4.55 23.06
CA GLY A 351 3.10 -3.56 24.13
C GLY A 351 1.69 -3.58 24.77
N SER A 352 0.82 -4.51 24.37
CA SER A 352 -0.57 -4.58 24.85
C SER A 352 -0.66 -4.89 26.35
N PRO A 353 -1.56 -4.24 27.11
CA PRO A 353 -1.88 -4.62 28.49
C PRO A 353 -2.72 -5.91 28.57
N ARG A 354 -3.27 -6.39 27.44
CA ARG A 354 -4.05 -7.63 27.36
C ARG A 354 -3.16 -8.82 27.03
N GLU A 355 -3.00 -9.73 27.98
CA GLU A 355 -2.20 -10.97 27.80
C GLU A 355 -2.59 -11.77 26.54
N GLN A 356 -3.88 -11.94 26.26
CA GLN A 356 -4.34 -12.64 25.05
C GLN A 356 -3.82 -12.00 23.75
N VAL A 357 -3.72 -10.66 23.70
CA VAL A 357 -3.21 -9.95 22.51
C VAL A 357 -1.71 -10.19 22.35
N VAL A 358 -0.95 -10.22 23.47
CA VAL A 358 0.47 -10.56 23.47
C VAL A 358 0.68 -12.01 23.03
N ASN A 359 -0.10 -12.96 23.54
CA ASN A 359 -0.02 -14.37 23.15
C ASN A 359 -0.37 -14.59 21.67
N ASN A 360 -1.32 -13.82 21.13
CA ASN A 360 -1.64 -13.84 19.70
C ASN A 360 -0.49 -13.24 18.86
N ALA A 361 0.09 -12.12 19.31
CA ALA A 361 1.22 -11.49 18.65
C ALA A 361 2.46 -12.39 18.59
N ILE A 362 2.76 -13.13 19.67
CA ILE A 362 3.87 -14.11 19.71
C ILE A 362 3.64 -15.22 18.68
N ARG A 363 2.43 -15.78 18.59
CA ARG A 363 2.09 -16.85 17.63
C ARG A 363 2.12 -16.36 16.17
N ASP A 364 1.80 -15.09 15.93
CA ASP A 364 1.94 -14.46 14.62
C ASP A 364 3.42 -14.26 14.21
N LEU A 365 4.26 -13.81 15.15
CA LEU A 365 5.71 -13.71 14.94
C LEU A 365 6.37 -15.09 14.77
N GLU A 366 5.89 -16.14 15.44
CA GLU A 366 6.33 -17.52 15.19
C GLU A 366 6.02 -17.99 13.77
N TYR A 367 4.78 -17.76 13.30
CA TYR A 367 4.37 -18.07 11.93
C TYR A 367 5.26 -17.36 10.90
N HIS A 368 5.45 -16.04 11.06
CA HIS A 368 6.30 -15.27 10.15
C HIS A 368 7.77 -15.71 10.20
N ASN A 369 8.29 -16.08 11.38
CA ASN A 369 9.64 -16.64 11.50
C ASN A 369 9.74 -18.04 10.86
N GLU A 370 8.73 -18.90 10.97
CA GLU A 370 8.67 -20.20 10.29
C GLU A 370 8.68 -20.01 8.77
N LEU A 371 7.80 -19.14 8.24
CA LEU A 371 7.72 -18.77 6.83
C LEU A 371 9.09 -18.37 6.27
N LEU A 372 9.76 -17.39 6.89
CA LEU A 372 11.05 -16.90 6.43
C LEU A 372 12.15 -17.98 6.57
N SER A 373 12.12 -18.79 7.63
CA SER A 373 13.09 -19.86 7.85
C SER A 373 12.90 -21.09 6.94
N LEU A 374 11.74 -21.24 6.31
CA LEU A 374 11.46 -22.26 5.30
C LEU A 374 11.83 -21.82 3.88
N LEU A 375 12.09 -20.54 3.64
CA LEU A 375 12.66 -20.06 2.36
C LEU A 375 14.09 -20.59 2.13
N LYS A 376 14.85 -20.90 3.19
CA LYS A 376 16.26 -21.36 3.09
C LYS A 376 17.17 -20.41 2.30
N LEU A 377 16.97 -19.11 2.50
CA LEU A 377 17.72 -18.05 1.83
C LEU A 377 19.24 -18.14 2.09
N PRO A 378 20.10 -17.67 1.16
CA PRO A 378 21.53 -17.52 1.39
C PRO A 378 21.83 -16.67 2.65
N PRO A 379 22.94 -16.90 3.39
CA PRO A 379 23.12 -16.37 4.74
C PRO A 379 22.93 -14.85 4.94
N GLN A 380 23.34 -14.02 3.97
CA GLN A 380 23.08 -12.57 4.04
C GLN A 380 21.62 -12.22 3.73
N GLN A 381 21.02 -12.85 2.71
CA GLN A 381 19.61 -12.63 2.39
C GLN A 381 18.69 -13.11 3.52
N ASP A 382 19.09 -14.16 4.24
CA ASP A 382 18.39 -14.62 5.45
C ASP A 382 18.45 -13.61 6.59
N ARG A 383 19.58 -12.89 6.78
CA ARG A 383 19.67 -11.76 7.72
C ARG A 383 18.84 -10.57 7.26
N ASP A 384 18.88 -10.25 5.98
CA ASP A 384 18.11 -9.17 5.34
C ASP A 384 16.59 -9.41 5.39
N ALA A 385 16.17 -10.68 5.57
CA ALA A 385 14.79 -11.11 5.69
C ALA A 385 14.20 -10.86 7.08
N VAL A 386 13.78 -9.62 7.26
CA VAL A 386 13.23 -9.04 8.50
C VAL A 386 11.70 -9.06 8.56
N MET A 387 11.19 -9.01 9.80
CA MET A 387 9.78 -8.85 10.16
C MET A 387 9.60 -7.44 10.72
N ILE A 388 8.90 -6.57 9.98
CA ILE A 388 8.70 -5.17 10.36
C ILE A 388 7.46 -5.03 11.26
N LEU A 389 7.58 -4.31 12.37
CA LEU A 389 6.52 -4.13 13.36
C LEU A 389 6.42 -2.67 13.82
N HIS A 390 5.21 -2.12 13.91
CA HIS A 390 4.97 -0.88 14.66
C HIS A 390 4.90 -1.19 16.17
N MET A 391 5.13 -0.20 17.02
CA MET A 391 5.00 -0.37 18.48
C MET A 391 3.55 -0.67 18.91
N GLY A 392 2.56 -0.23 18.13
CA GLY A 392 1.14 -0.49 18.34
C GLY A 392 0.45 0.61 19.15
N GLY A 393 -0.65 0.28 19.82
CA GLY A 393 -1.39 1.25 20.65
C GLY A 393 -0.54 1.84 21.77
N THR A 394 -0.83 3.08 22.17
CA THR A 394 -0.18 3.72 23.33
C THR A 394 -0.84 3.37 24.66
N PHE A 395 -2.07 2.82 24.63
CA PHE A 395 -2.84 2.39 25.81
C PHE A 395 -2.82 3.42 26.95
N ALA A 396 -3.39 4.61 26.70
CA ALA A 396 -3.39 5.72 27.65
C ALA A 396 -3.98 5.34 29.01
N GLU A 397 -5.05 4.53 29.00
CA GLU A 397 -5.71 3.90 30.15
C GLU A 397 -4.81 2.94 30.94
N ALA A 398 -3.74 2.44 30.32
CA ALA A 398 -2.73 1.55 30.90
C ALA A 398 -1.34 2.22 30.98
N GLY A 399 -1.29 3.53 31.20
CA GLY A 399 -0.05 4.28 31.47
C GLY A 399 0.66 4.87 30.26
N GLY A 400 0.04 4.85 29.07
CA GLY A 400 0.53 5.58 27.90
C GLY A 400 1.83 5.04 27.31
N LYS A 401 2.57 5.90 26.59
CA LYS A 401 3.83 5.53 25.94
C LYS A 401 4.84 4.87 26.90
N PRO A 402 5.18 5.43 28.08
CA PRO A 402 6.21 4.85 28.95
C PRO A 402 5.89 3.41 29.38
N ALA A 403 4.67 3.18 29.89
CA ALA A 403 4.24 1.85 30.32
C ALA A 403 4.10 0.87 29.14
N THR A 404 3.82 1.35 27.93
CA THR A 404 3.82 0.51 26.72
C THR A 404 5.23 0.07 26.33
N LEU A 405 6.23 0.95 26.42
CA LEU A 405 7.63 0.59 26.21
C LEU A 405 8.11 -0.45 27.24
N ASP A 406 7.71 -0.32 28.50
CA ASP A 406 8.07 -1.28 29.55
C ASP A 406 7.44 -2.67 29.32
N ARG A 407 6.14 -2.73 29.00
CA ARG A 407 5.50 -3.99 28.57
C ARG A 407 6.15 -4.58 27.31
N PHE A 408 6.55 -3.73 26.37
CA PHE A 408 7.29 -4.19 25.19
C PHE A 408 8.64 -4.81 25.57
N ARG A 409 9.43 -4.20 26.48
CA ARG A 409 10.68 -4.78 26.99
C ARG A 409 10.45 -6.16 27.61
N GLU A 410 9.48 -6.27 28.52
CA GLU A 410 9.13 -7.52 29.19
C GLU A 410 8.70 -8.63 28.22
N ASN A 411 7.90 -8.30 27.20
CA ASN A 411 7.41 -9.27 26.24
C ASN A 411 8.45 -9.61 25.15
N TYR A 412 9.24 -8.63 24.71
CA TYR A 412 10.37 -8.85 23.81
C TYR A 412 11.42 -9.78 24.43
N ALA A 413 11.69 -9.66 25.74
CA ALA A 413 12.60 -10.55 26.45
C ALA A 413 12.18 -12.03 26.34
N LYS A 414 10.87 -12.33 26.32
CA LYS A 414 10.29 -13.68 26.20
C LYS A 414 10.39 -14.28 24.78
N LEU A 415 10.62 -13.47 23.75
CA LEU A 415 10.69 -13.95 22.36
C LEU A 415 11.89 -14.87 22.11
N SER A 416 11.74 -15.82 21.18
CA SER A 416 12.86 -16.66 20.75
C SER A 416 13.94 -15.86 20.01
N ASP A 417 15.19 -16.32 20.08
CA ASP A 417 16.31 -15.64 19.40
C ASP A 417 16.13 -15.60 17.88
N SER A 418 15.38 -16.53 17.29
CA SER A 418 15.07 -16.50 15.85
C SER A 418 14.17 -15.32 15.50
N ILE A 419 13.15 -15.04 16.32
CA ILE A 419 12.31 -13.85 16.18
C ILE A 419 13.15 -12.59 16.42
N LYS A 420 13.94 -12.53 17.52
CA LYS A 420 14.80 -11.38 17.86
C LYS A 420 15.86 -11.06 16.79
N ARG A 421 16.34 -12.05 16.03
CA ARG A 421 17.26 -11.82 14.90
C ARG A 421 16.60 -11.08 13.74
N ARG A 422 15.31 -11.35 13.46
CA ARG A 422 14.57 -10.81 12.31
C ARG A 422 13.69 -9.60 12.63
N LEU A 423 13.26 -9.42 13.88
CA LEU A 423 12.35 -8.34 14.26
C LEU A 423 13.04 -6.98 14.13
N VAL A 424 12.35 -6.05 13.47
CA VAL A 424 12.71 -4.63 13.34
C VAL A 424 11.49 -3.78 13.69
N LEU A 425 11.72 -2.59 14.24
CA LEU A 425 10.65 -1.64 14.55
C LEU A 425 10.54 -0.57 13.46
N GLU A 426 9.38 0.06 13.33
CA GLU A 426 9.10 1.14 12.39
C GLU A 426 8.31 2.26 13.07
N ASN A 427 8.69 3.52 12.81
CA ASN A 427 7.89 4.68 13.23
C ASN A 427 6.55 4.74 12.48
N ASP A 428 5.48 5.22 13.13
CA ASP A 428 4.12 5.20 12.57
C ASP A 428 3.50 6.61 12.48
N ASP A 429 2.37 6.70 11.78
CA ASP A 429 1.63 7.94 11.50
C ASP A 429 0.53 8.26 12.54
N VAL A 430 0.45 7.50 13.65
CA VAL A 430 -0.59 7.63 14.68
C VAL A 430 -0.04 8.10 16.02
N SER A 431 1.14 7.63 16.43
CA SER A 431 1.57 7.72 17.82
C SER A 431 3.08 7.69 18.05
N TRP A 432 3.85 6.91 17.29
CA TRP A 432 5.25 6.62 17.62
C TRP A 432 6.23 7.23 16.62
N SER A 433 6.88 8.31 17.04
CA SER A 433 7.92 8.98 16.26
C SER A 433 9.25 8.20 16.28
N VAL A 434 10.16 8.59 15.39
CA VAL A 434 11.55 8.13 15.41
C VAL A 434 12.22 8.40 16.78
N HIS A 435 11.91 9.52 17.42
CA HIS A 435 12.51 9.92 18.70
C HIS A 435 11.99 9.08 19.88
N ASP A 436 10.74 8.59 19.82
CA ASP A 436 10.21 7.64 20.79
C ASP A 436 10.87 6.25 20.67
N LEU A 437 11.07 5.78 19.42
CA LEU A 437 11.46 4.39 19.15
C LEU A 437 12.97 4.17 19.08
N LEU A 438 13.76 5.14 18.61
CA LEU A 438 15.20 4.98 18.47
C LEU A 438 15.92 4.61 19.78
N PRO A 439 15.59 5.18 20.97
CA PRO A 439 16.20 4.78 22.23
C PRO A 439 16.00 3.31 22.58
N ILE A 440 14.76 2.79 22.46
CA ILE A 440 14.47 1.37 22.75
C ILE A 440 15.04 0.43 21.67
N CYS A 441 15.16 0.90 20.42
CA CYS A 441 15.86 0.19 19.35
C CYS A 441 17.36 0.05 19.64
N GLU A 442 17.99 1.11 20.16
CA GLU A 442 19.38 1.09 20.60
C GLU A 442 19.59 0.20 21.84
N GLU A 443 18.68 0.25 22.82
CA GLU A 443 18.69 -0.55 24.05
C GLU A 443 18.54 -2.06 23.79
N LEU A 444 17.50 -2.47 23.04
CA LEU A 444 17.15 -3.88 22.82
C LEU A 444 17.86 -4.51 21.60
N ASN A 445 18.76 -3.77 20.97
CA ASN A 445 19.42 -4.10 19.70
C ASN A 445 18.41 -4.54 18.62
N ILE A 446 17.42 -3.68 18.36
CA ILE A 446 16.41 -3.83 17.32
C ILE A 446 16.71 -2.79 16.23
N PRO A 447 16.79 -3.16 14.94
CA PRO A 447 16.91 -2.19 13.86
C PRO A 447 15.65 -1.31 13.74
N LEU A 448 15.84 -0.01 13.50
CA LEU A 448 14.74 0.91 13.21
C LEU A 448 14.62 1.15 11.71
N VAL A 449 13.49 0.75 11.13
CA VAL A 449 13.05 1.16 9.79
C VAL A 449 12.58 2.60 9.91
N LEU A 450 13.23 3.50 9.16
CA LEU A 450 12.71 4.85 8.94
C LEU A 450 11.65 4.78 7.84
N ASP A 451 10.41 5.15 8.18
CA ASP A 451 9.39 5.54 7.21
C ASP A 451 9.31 7.07 7.16
N TYR A 452 9.64 7.64 6.00
CA TYR A 452 9.63 9.09 5.78
C TYR A 452 8.20 9.68 5.70
N HIS A 453 7.20 8.91 5.27
CA HIS A 453 5.81 9.35 5.21
C HIS A 453 5.23 9.47 6.61
N HIS A 454 5.37 8.42 7.42
CA HIS A 454 5.00 8.40 8.83
C HIS A 454 5.74 9.50 9.60
N HIS A 455 7.04 9.70 9.35
CA HIS A 455 7.82 10.76 9.99
C HIS A 455 7.26 12.16 9.72
N ASN A 456 6.82 12.43 8.48
CA ASN A 456 6.21 13.72 8.14
C ASN A 456 4.83 13.94 8.81
N ILE A 457 4.23 12.92 9.41
CA ILE A 457 2.94 13.00 10.13
C ILE A 457 3.15 13.00 11.64
N ILE A 458 4.04 12.16 12.17
CA ILE A 458 4.39 12.06 13.60
C ILE A 458 5.91 12.17 13.77
N PHE A 459 6.31 13.32 14.32
CA PHE A 459 7.69 13.64 14.67
C PHE A 459 7.74 14.35 16.03
N ASP A 460 8.94 14.63 16.51
CA ASP A 460 9.17 15.39 17.74
C ASP A 460 9.47 16.84 17.37
N GLU A 461 8.48 17.72 17.53
CA GLU A 461 8.53 19.14 17.14
C GLU A 461 9.65 19.92 17.87
N ASP A 462 10.10 19.45 19.05
CA ASP A 462 11.21 20.04 19.81
C ASP A 462 12.59 19.61 19.30
N LYS A 463 12.65 18.68 18.33
CA LYS A 463 13.90 18.12 17.77
C LYS A 463 14.05 18.38 16.28
N VAL A 464 12.97 18.22 15.53
CA VAL A 464 12.96 18.28 14.07
C VAL A 464 11.70 18.98 13.58
N ARG A 465 11.78 19.64 12.42
CA ARG A 465 10.61 20.20 11.73
C ARG A 465 9.99 19.14 10.83
N GLU A 466 8.74 19.33 10.44
CA GLU A 466 8.13 18.52 9.38
C GLU A 466 8.97 18.60 8.10
N GLY A 467 9.20 17.45 7.47
CA GLY A 467 9.90 17.34 6.20
C GLY A 467 11.13 16.46 6.28
N THR A 468 11.75 16.23 5.13
CA THR A 468 12.85 15.27 5.01
C THR A 468 14.23 15.82 5.36
N TYR A 469 14.41 17.13 5.57
CA TYR A 469 15.73 17.71 5.80
C TYR A 469 16.33 17.33 7.15
N ASP A 470 15.64 17.64 8.26
CA ASP A 470 16.17 17.46 9.62
C ASP A 470 16.37 15.96 9.92
N ILE A 471 15.42 15.10 9.54
CA ILE A 471 15.54 13.64 9.71
C ILE A 471 16.64 13.01 8.85
N SER A 472 17.11 13.69 7.79
CA SER A 472 18.21 13.19 6.95
C SER A 472 19.60 13.60 7.44
N GLN A 473 19.70 14.36 8.53
CA GLN A 473 20.99 14.81 9.05
C GLN A 473 21.82 13.65 9.65
N PRO A 474 23.17 13.72 9.60
CA PRO A 474 24.02 12.60 10.04
C PRO A 474 23.84 12.18 11.50
N ASP A 475 23.54 13.11 12.40
CA ASP A 475 23.40 12.88 13.84
C ASP A 475 22.29 11.88 14.20
N ILE A 476 21.17 11.91 13.46
CA ILE A 476 20.08 10.94 13.59
C ILE A 476 20.24 9.76 12.62
N MET A 477 20.66 10.00 11.38
CA MET A 477 20.81 8.94 10.39
C MET A 477 21.89 7.93 10.74
N GLU A 478 23.05 8.34 11.28
CA GLU A 478 24.09 7.42 11.71
C GLU A 478 23.64 6.56 12.89
N ARG A 479 22.84 7.11 13.82
CA ARG A 479 22.25 6.33 14.93
C ARG A 479 21.30 5.27 14.41
N ILE A 480 20.42 5.61 13.47
CA ILE A 480 19.52 4.65 12.81
C ILE A 480 20.35 3.58 12.09
N THR A 481 21.30 3.96 11.23
CA THR A 481 22.19 3.04 10.50
C THR A 481 22.95 2.09 11.43
N ARG A 482 23.40 2.57 12.58
CA ARG A 482 24.06 1.76 13.61
C ARG A 482 23.15 0.66 14.20
N THR A 483 21.83 0.83 14.20
CA THR A 483 20.91 -0.23 14.65
C THR A 483 20.87 -1.43 13.68
N TRP A 484 21.19 -1.21 12.39
CA TRP A 484 21.25 -2.25 11.37
C TRP A 484 22.62 -2.93 11.32
N THR A 485 23.70 -2.13 11.26
CA THR A 485 25.06 -2.66 11.10
C THR A 485 25.53 -3.52 12.28
N ARG A 486 25.06 -3.23 13.51
CA ARG A 486 25.33 -4.09 14.69
C ARG A 486 24.80 -5.52 14.57
N LYS A 487 23.89 -5.81 13.64
CA LYS A 487 23.31 -7.15 13.41
C LYS A 487 23.73 -7.75 12.06
N ASP A 488 24.59 -7.07 11.30
CA ASP A 488 24.98 -7.43 9.93
C ASP A 488 23.77 -7.63 8.99
N ILE A 489 22.77 -6.75 9.13
CA ILE A 489 21.56 -6.70 8.30
C ILE A 489 21.68 -5.49 7.37
N THR A 490 21.45 -5.68 6.07
CA THR A 490 21.38 -4.55 5.12
C THR A 490 20.25 -3.61 5.54
N GLN A 491 20.53 -2.32 5.68
CA GLN A 491 19.51 -1.34 6.06
C GLN A 491 18.39 -1.28 5.02
N LYS A 492 17.15 -1.03 5.48
CA LYS A 492 16.04 -0.67 4.61
C LYS A 492 15.29 0.55 5.16
N MET A 493 14.59 1.23 4.26
CA MET A 493 13.70 2.35 4.57
C MET A 493 12.36 2.16 3.86
N HIS A 494 11.34 2.84 4.34
CA HIS A 494 10.03 2.92 3.69
C HIS A 494 9.80 4.32 3.14
N TYR A 495 9.03 4.40 2.06
CA TYR A 495 8.68 5.66 1.43
C TYR A 495 7.27 5.64 0.83
N SER A 496 6.51 6.68 1.15
CA SER A 496 5.21 7.00 0.56
C SER A 496 5.03 8.52 0.52
N GLU A 497 3.93 8.96 -0.09
CA GLU A 497 3.48 10.34 -0.12
C GLU A 497 1.99 10.40 0.25
N PRO A 498 1.50 11.49 0.86
CA PRO A 498 0.08 11.67 1.08
C PRO A 498 -0.67 11.80 -0.25
N CYS A 499 -1.95 11.44 -0.28
CA CYS A 499 -2.83 11.79 -1.40
C CYS A 499 -2.83 13.31 -1.67
N TYR A 500 -2.98 13.68 -2.95
CA TYR A 500 -3.18 15.07 -3.36
C TYR A 500 -4.39 15.69 -2.64
N GLY A 501 -4.26 16.95 -2.22
CA GLY A 501 -5.30 17.66 -1.46
C GLY A 501 -5.43 17.27 0.02
N ALA A 502 -4.55 16.42 0.58
CA ALA A 502 -4.61 16.05 1.99
C ALA A 502 -4.20 17.21 2.94
N ILE A 503 -5.18 17.78 3.64
CA ILE A 503 -4.99 18.90 4.59
C ILE A 503 -4.87 18.41 6.03
N THR A 504 -5.84 17.62 6.50
CA THR A 504 -5.92 17.15 7.91
C THR A 504 -4.82 16.13 8.21
N SER A 505 -4.47 15.97 9.50
CA SER A 505 -3.51 14.93 9.91
C SER A 505 -4.03 13.54 9.56
N ARG A 506 -5.34 13.32 9.69
CA ARG A 506 -6.01 12.06 9.32
C ARG A 506 -5.96 11.76 7.81
N ASP A 507 -6.13 12.77 6.95
CA ASP A 507 -6.11 12.56 5.49
C ASP A 507 -4.70 12.31 4.97
N ARG A 508 -3.69 12.96 5.57
CA ARG A 508 -2.28 12.78 5.19
C ARG A 508 -1.81 11.33 5.32
N ARG A 509 -2.37 10.54 6.24
CA ARG A 509 -2.12 9.09 6.42
C ARG A 509 -2.42 8.25 5.18
N LYS A 510 -3.29 8.73 4.28
CA LYS A 510 -3.68 7.98 3.09
C LYS A 510 -2.54 8.02 2.08
N HIS A 511 -1.82 6.90 1.96
CA HIS A 511 -0.79 6.71 0.93
C HIS A 511 -1.36 6.93 -0.47
N SER A 512 -0.64 7.70 -1.28
CA SER A 512 -0.98 8.01 -2.67
C SER A 512 -0.99 6.74 -3.55
N PRO A 513 -1.63 6.81 -4.75
CA PRO A 513 -1.52 5.76 -5.76
C PRO A 513 -0.08 5.51 -6.19
N ARG A 514 0.70 6.59 -6.38
CA ARG A 514 2.12 6.61 -6.77
C ARG A 514 2.82 7.80 -6.13
N VAL A 515 4.12 7.66 -5.95
CA VAL A 515 5.00 8.70 -5.39
C VAL A 515 5.69 9.48 -6.51
N GLY A 516 5.86 10.80 -6.31
CA GLY A 516 6.43 11.73 -7.28
C GLY A 516 7.95 11.93 -7.17
N THR A 517 8.58 11.62 -6.03
CA THR A 517 10.04 11.80 -5.86
C THR A 517 10.73 10.66 -5.09
N MET A 518 12.03 10.80 -4.81
CA MET A 518 12.82 9.90 -3.97
C MET A 518 13.18 10.60 -2.66
N PRO A 519 13.22 9.91 -1.51
CA PRO A 519 13.66 10.50 -0.24
C PRO A 519 15.19 10.66 -0.20
N PRO A 520 15.71 11.54 0.67
CA PRO A 520 17.15 11.77 0.85
C PRO A 520 17.82 10.64 1.64
N CYS A 521 17.87 9.46 1.05
CA CYS A 521 18.47 8.24 1.58
C CYS A 521 19.81 7.92 0.87
N PRO A 522 20.65 7.01 1.39
CA PRO A 522 21.85 6.55 0.69
C PRO A 522 21.52 6.00 -0.72
N PRO A 523 22.33 6.28 -1.76
CA PRO A 523 22.07 5.81 -3.13
C PRO A 523 22.02 4.29 -3.33
N ASP A 524 22.53 3.53 -2.36
CA ASP A 524 22.56 2.07 -2.31
C ASP A 524 21.49 1.45 -1.38
N MET A 525 20.55 2.26 -0.86
CA MET A 525 19.51 1.83 0.08
C MET A 525 18.50 0.82 -0.49
N ASP A 526 18.01 -0.07 0.36
CA ASP A 526 16.82 -0.88 0.06
C ASP A 526 15.55 -0.12 0.42
N LEU A 527 14.87 0.42 -0.58
CA LEU A 527 13.72 1.29 -0.42
C LEU A 527 12.41 0.57 -0.80
N MET A 528 11.53 0.40 0.19
CA MET A 528 10.19 -0.13 0.00
C MET A 528 9.23 1.02 -0.34
N ILE A 529 8.58 0.96 -1.50
CA ILE A 529 7.58 1.93 -1.94
C ILE A 529 6.20 1.47 -1.45
N GLU A 530 5.64 2.23 -0.51
CA GLU A 530 4.42 1.94 0.24
C GLU A 530 3.16 2.51 -0.45
N ALA A 531 3.05 2.40 -1.79
CA ALA A 531 1.96 3.02 -2.56
C ALA A 531 0.78 2.08 -2.86
N LYS A 532 -0.37 2.61 -3.31
CA LYS A 532 -1.54 1.77 -3.68
C LYS A 532 -1.31 0.97 -4.97
N ASP A 533 -0.74 1.58 -6.02
CA ASP A 533 -0.55 0.93 -7.35
C ASP A 533 0.66 -0.04 -7.40
N LYS A 534 1.28 -0.34 -6.26
CA LYS A 534 2.31 -1.38 -6.10
C LYS A 534 3.49 -1.21 -7.05
N GLU A 535 3.70 -2.15 -7.98
CA GLU A 535 4.80 -2.11 -8.93
C GLU A 535 4.75 -0.89 -9.87
N GLN A 536 3.57 -0.33 -10.13
CA GLN A 536 3.44 0.87 -10.96
C GLN A 536 4.06 2.09 -10.30
N ALA A 537 4.02 2.21 -8.97
CA ALA A 537 4.70 3.29 -8.26
C ALA A 537 6.22 3.14 -8.29
N VAL A 538 6.74 1.91 -8.31
CA VAL A 538 8.16 1.64 -8.57
C VAL A 538 8.53 2.03 -10.00
N PHE A 539 7.69 1.65 -10.97
CA PHE A 539 7.89 2.01 -12.38
C PHE A 539 7.81 3.52 -12.65
N GLU A 540 6.95 4.24 -11.94
CA GLU A 540 6.87 5.71 -11.98
C GLU A 540 8.24 6.33 -11.67
N LEU A 541 8.84 5.94 -10.55
CA LEU A 541 10.18 6.40 -10.13
C LEU A 541 11.26 5.97 -11.13
N MET A 542 11.22 4.72 -11.58
CA MET A 542 12.18 4.21 -12.56
C MET A 542 12.15 5.01 -13.86
N ARG A 543 10.97 5.28 -14.42
CA ARG A 543 10.82 6.08 -15.65
C ARG A 543 11.19 7.55 -15.42
N ARG A 544 10.68 8.17 -14.34
CA ARG A 544 10.88 9.59 -14.02
C ARG A 544 12.34 9.95 -13.82
N PHE A 545 13.10 9.12 -13.10
CA PHE A 545 14.51 9.35 -12.79
C PHE A 545 15.48 8.53 -13.67
N LYS A 546 14.97 7.79 -14.66
CA LYS A 546 15.75 6.90 -15.56
C LYS A 546 16.64 5.91 -14.78
N LEU A 547 16.07 5.30 -13.75
CA LEU A 547 16.77 4.34 -12.88
C LEU A 547 17.02 3.01 -13.63
N PRO A 548 18.07 2.23 -13.28
CA PRO A 548 18.42 1.02 -14.02
C PRO A 548 17.25 0.06 -14.24
N GLY A 549 16.95 -0.30 -15.49
CA GLY A 549 15.81 -1.15 -15.86
C GLY A 549 14.60 -0.40 -16.40
N PHE A 550 14.58 0.95 -16.35
CA PHE A 550 13.46 1.75 -16.89
C PHE A 550 13.20 1.49 -18.39
N GLU A 551 14.25 1.16 -19.14
CA GLU A 551 14.21 0.84 -20.56
C GLU A 551 13.42 -0.43 -20.91
N LYS A 552 13.10 -1.26 -19.91
CA LYS A 552 12.34 -2.50 -20.06
C LYS A 552 10.82 -2.31 -19.88
N ILE A 553 10.40 -1.11 -19.50
CA ILE A 553 9.02 -0.79 -19.13
C ILE A 553 8.37 0.01 -20.28
N ALA A 554 7.38 -0.59 -20.93
CA ALA A 554 6.59 0.05 -21.98
C ALA A 554 5.12 0.22 -21.55
N ASP A 555 4.46 1.18 -22.19
CA ASP A 555 3.05 1.48 -21.97
C ASP A 555 2.13 0.35 -22.49
N VAL A 556 1.14 0.00 -21.69
CA VAL A 556 0.02 -0.88 -22.05
C VAL A 556 -0.86 -0.14 -23.05
N VAL A 557 -1.18 -0.79 -24.17
CA VAL A 557 -2.18 -0.27 -25.10
C VAL A 557 -3.56 -0.55 -24.50
N ALA A 558 -4.44 0.47 -24.47
CA ALA A 558 -5.69 0.41 -23.72
C ALA A 558 -6.56 -0.82 -24.08
N HIS A 559 -6.85 -1.65 -23.08
CA HIS A 559 -7.62 -2.91 -23.20
C HIS A 559 -6.93 -4.01 -24.03
N GLU A 560 -5.62 -3.90 -24.25
CA GLU A 560 -4.82 -4.77 -25.09
C GLU A 560 -3.66 -5.44 -24.34
N ARG A 561 -3.92 -6.70 -23.96
CA ARG A 561 -2.91 -7.64 -23.44
C ARG A 561 -2.48 -8.57 -24.57
N GLY A 562 -1.38 -8.23 -25.25
CA GLY A 562 -0.79 -9.07 -26.30
C GLY A 562 -0.16 -10.36 -25.76
N ASP A 563 0.09 -10.42 -24.45
CA ASP A 563 0.68 -11.54 -23.71
C ASP A 563 -0.36 -12.53 -23.17
N GLN A 564 -1.64 -12.43 -23.54
CA GLN A 564 -2.72 -13.34 -23.09
C GLN A 564 -3.53 -13.90 -24.26
N ASP A 565 -4.11 -15.09 -24.05
CA ASP A 565 -5.07 -15.70 -24.96
C ASP A 565 -6.31 -14.81 -25.13
N ARG A 566 -6.39 -14.15 -26.28
CA ARG A 566 -7.60 -13.46 -26.74
C ARG A 566 -8.47 -14.45 -27.51
N PRO A 567 -9.76 -14.63 -27.15
CA PRO A 567 -10.71 -15.23 -28.08
C PRO A 567 -10.72 -14.41 -29.37
N PRO A 568 -10.65 -15.02 -30.56
CA PRO A 568 -10.64 -14.26 -31.80
C PRO A 568 -11.88 -13.37 -31.86
N GLN A 569 -11.68 -12.10 -32.23
CA GLN A 569 -12.81 -11.20 -32.44
C GLN A 569 -13.72 -11.85 -33.48
N LYS A 570 -14.99 -12.07 -33.12
CA LYS A 570 -15.98 -12.61 -34.06
C LYS A 570 -16.22 -11.55 -35.14
N VAL A 571 -15.48 -11.67 -36.25
CA VAL A 571 -15.77 -10.98 -37.49
C VAL A 571 -17.24 -11.20 -37.77
N LYS A 572 -18.03 -10.13 -37.79
CA LYS A 572 -19.44 -10.23 -38.20
C LYS A 572 -19.41 -10.70 -39.65
N ALA A 573 -19.79 -11.94 -39.90
CA ALA A 573 -19.98 -12.41 -41.26
C ALA A 573 -20.90 -11.40 -41.99
N PRO A 574 -20.55 -10.93 -43.20
CA PRO A 574 -21.39 -9.98 -43.92
C PRO A 574 -22.80 -10.57 -44.02
N LYS A 575 -23.81 -9.77 -43.69
CA LYS A 575 -25.21 -10.18 -43.78
C LYS A 575 -25.45 -10.66 -45.20
N LYS A 576 -25.60 -11.98 -45.40
CA LYS A 576 -26.05 -12.53 -46.68
C LYS A 576 -27.41 -11.90 -46.96
N THR A 577 -27.49 -11.12 -48.04
CA THR A 577 -28.73 -10.53 -48.51
C THR A 577 -29.73 -11.66 -48.77
N ALA A 578 -30.87 -11.60 -48.07
CA ALA A 578 -31.87 -12.66 -48.10
C ALA A 578 -32.71 -12.59 -49.38
N ALA A 579 -32.11 -12.98 -50.51
CA ALA A 579 -32.80 -13.13 -51.79
C ALA A 579 -33.15 -14.61 -52.05
N LYS A 580 -34.40 -14.86 -52.45
CA LYS A 580 -34.99 -16.14 -52.89
C LYS A 580 -35.21 -17.23 -51.83
N LYS A 581 -36.35 -17.12 -51.12
CA LYS A 581 -37.32 -18.24 -51.06
C LYS A 581 -38.75 -17.75 -50.77
N LYS A 582 -39.51 -17.42 -51.83
CA LYS A 582 -40.97 -17.16 -51.77
C LYS A 582 -41.71 -18.34 -52.39
N LYS A 583 -42.43 -19.15 -51.59
CA LYS A 583 -43.56 -19.97 -52.08
C LYS A 583 -44.47 -20.46 -50.95
N ARG A 584 -45.78 -20.14 -51.08
CA ARG A 584 -46.93 -20.54 -50.23
C ARG A 584 -46.95 -19.86 -48.83
N LYS A 585 -48.09 -19.39 -48.30
CA LYS A 585 -49.50 -19.30 -48.80
C LYS A 585 -50.12 -18.05 -48.10
N ALA A 586 -50.61 -17.06 -48.84
CA ALA A 586 -52.03 -16.73 -49.04
C ALA A 586 -52.79 -16.24 -47.78
N GLY A 587 -53.35 -15.02 -47.88
CA GLY A 587 -54.16 -14.32 -46.89
C GLY A 587 -54.22 -12.83 -47.26
N GLU A 588 -55.36 -12.37 -47.77
CA GLU A 588 -55.69 -10.95 -47.98
C GLU A 588 -55.84 -10.24 -46.60
N ASP A 589 -55.66 -8.92 -46.44
CA ASP A 589 -56.53 -7.85 -46.95
C ASP A 589 -55.82 -6.49 -47.25
N ALA A 590 -56.59 -5.60 -47.89
CA ALA A 590 -56.37 -4.20 -48.27
C ALA A 590 -56.14 -3.21 -47.08
N ALA A 591 -55.73 -1.95 -47.22
CA ALA A 591 -55.18 -1.10 -48.31
C ALA A 591 -54.45 0.14 -47.68
N GLU A 592 -53.82 0.97 -48.53
CA GLU A 592 -53.57 2.45 -48.44
C GLU A 592 -53.43 3.11 -47.04
N ASP A 593 -52.37 3.87 -46.74
CA ASP A 593 -52.05 5.16 -47.38
C ASP A 593 -50.55 5.60 -47.26
N ALA A 594 -50.20 6.76 -47.82
CA ALA A 594 -48.82 7.17 -48.16
C ALA A 594 -48.26 8.41 -47.40
N GLU A 595 -46.95 8.67 -47.64
CA GLU A 595 -46.16 9.89 -47.32
C GLU A 595 -45.86 10.10 -45.80
N ASP A 596 -44.74 10.71 -45.33
CA ASP A 596 -43.76 11.64 -45.91
C ASP A 596 -42.36 11.52 -45.22
N ALA A 597 -41.30 12.08 -45.85
CA ALA A 597 -39.98 12.49 -45.35
C ALA A 597 -39.04 11.48 -44.59
N GLY A 598 -37.71 11.55 -44.70
CA GLY A 598 -36.83 12.44 -45.46
C GLY A 598 -35.47 12.65 -44.77
N ASN A 599 -34.35 12.46 -45.48
CA ASN A 599 -32.94 12.58 -45.03
C ASN A 599 -32.49 11.63 -43.89
N GLY A 600 -31.20 11.30 -43.74
CA GLY A 600 -30.02 11.65 -44.56
C GLY A 600 -28.75 11.09 -43.88
N ASP A 601 -27.71 10.82 -44.67
CA ASP A 601 -26.57 9.98 -44.24
C ASP A 601 -25.66 10.58 -43.15
N GLY A 602 -25.01 9.67 -42.41
CA GLY A 602 -23.94 9.97 -41.45
C GLY A 602 -22.97 8.80 -41.35
N GLU A 603 -21.88 8.86 -42.11
CA GLU A 603 -20.87 7.79 -42.20
C GLU A 603 -20.20 7.51 -40.85
N ALA A 604 -20.35 6.28 -40.34
CA ALA A 604 -19.55 5.78 -39.25
C ALA A 604 -18.29 5.09 -39.81
N ALA A 605 -17.15 5.79 -39.76
CA ALA A 605 -15.88 5.30 -40.29
C ALA A 605 -15.52 3.89 -39.76
N GLU A 606 -15.30 2.94 -40.68
CA GLU A 606 -14.82 1.60 -40.32
C GLU A 606 -13.37 1.70 -39.84
N ALA A 607 -13.15 1.47 -38.54
CA ALA A 607 -11.81 1.32 -37.98
C ALA A 607 -11.18 0.01 -38.50
N VAL A 608 -10.39 0.11 -39.58
CA VAL A 608 -9.57 -0.98 -40.11
C VAL A 608 -8.56 -1.38 -39.05
N VAL A 609 -8.77 -2.54 -38.43
CA VAL A 609 -7.80 -3.13 -37.50
C VAL A 609 -6.62 -3.64 -38.33
N PRO A 610 -5.38 -3.16 -38.13
CA PRO A 610 -4.23 -3.70 -38.84
C PRO A 610 -4.04 -5.18 -38.49
N ALA A 611 -3.61 -5.97 -39.47
CA ALA A 611 -3.27 -7.37 -39.26
C ALA A 611 -2.20 -7.51 -38.16
N PRO A 612 -2.22 -8.58 -37.34
CA PRO A 612 -1.19 -8.80 -36.34
C PRO A 612 0.19 -8.83 -37.00
N ASP A 613 1.10 -8.01 -36.48
CA ASP A 613 2.45 -7.83 -37.01
C ASP A 613 3.16 -9.20 -37.08
N PRO A 614 3.60 -9.67 -38.28
CA PRO A 614 4.08 -11.04 -38.47
C PRO A 614 5.37 -11.39 -37.71
N GLY A 615 5.98 -10.46 -36.96
CA GLY A 615 7.08 -10.72 -36.04
C GLY A 615 6.69 -11.04 -34.59
N PHE A 616 5.42 -10.89 -34.17
CA PHE A 616 5.04 -10.94 -32.75
C PHE A 616 4.62 -12.34 -32.25
N THR A 617 5.58 -13.26 -32.10
CA THR A 617 5.34 -14.55 -31.42
C THR A 617 5.60 -14.44 -29.91
N VAL A 618 4.55 -14.53 -29.08
CA VAL A 618 4.70 -14.63 -27.62
C VAL A 618 5.13 -16.04 -27.24
N THR A 619 6.29 -16.17 -26.60
CA THR A 619 6.75 -17.47 -26.10
C THR A 619 6.03 -17.85 -24.79
N ALA A 620 6.04 -19.14 -24.45
CA ALA A 620 5.47 -19.63 -23.18
C ALA A 620 6.11 -19.01 -21.92
N ARG A 621 7.31 -18.41 -22.02
CA ARG A 621 7.96 -17.68 -20.92
C ARG A 621 7.50 -16.22 -20.80
N GLU A 622 6.87 -15.68 -21.85
CA GLU A 622 6.43 -14.28 -21.93
C GLU A 622 4.92 -14.13 -21.75
N PHE A 623 4.17 -15.21 -21.94
CA PHE A 623 2.73 -15.29 -21.72
C PHE A 623 2.37 -14.94 -20.26
N GLY A 624 1.47 -13.98 -20.07
CA GLY A 624 1.12 -13.40 -18.76
C GLY A 624 2.21 -12.54 -18.11
N MET A 625 3.39 -12.41 -18.74
CA MET A 625 4.61 -11.84 -18.16
C MET A 625 5.07 -10.56 -18.88
N GLY A 626 4.13 -9.78 -19.44
CA GLY A 626 4.45 -8.51 -20.11
C GLY A 626 4.75 -8.61 -21.60
N GLY A 627 4.81 -9.82 -22.17
CA GLY A 627 5.17 -10.05 -23.57
C GLY A 627 6.63 -9.66 -23.89
N PRO A 628 7.06 -9.78 -25.16
CA PRO A 628 8.40 -9.39 -25.60
C PRO A 628 8.65 -7.87 -25.54
N LEU A 629 7.60 -7.05 -25.68
CA LEU A 629 7.69 -5.58 -25.66
C LEU A 629 7.63 -4.95 -24.26
N GLY A 630 7.47 -5.74 -23.19
CA GLY A 630 7.43 -5.20 -21.83
C GLY A 630 6.27 -4.25 -21.55
N ARG A 631 5.10 -4.44 -22.19
CA ARG A 631 3.92 -3.58 -22.03
C ARG A 631 3.23 -3.86 -20.68
N VAL A 632 3.69 -3.15 -19.64
CA VAL A 632 3.31 -3.39 -18.24
C VAL A 632 3.04 -2.11 -17.43
N TYR A 633 3.13 -0.93 -18.03
CA TYR A 633 2.79 0.34 -17.35
C TYR A 633 1.49 0.94 -17.88
N TRP A 634 0.70 1.59 -17.02
CA TRP A 634 -0.44 2.41 -17.43
C TRP A 634 -0.51 3.71 -16.60
N PRO A 635 -1.21 4.76 -17.03
CA PRO A 635 -1.45 5.96 -16.23
C PRO A 635 -2.24 5.68 -14.94
N ILE A 636 -2.18 6.58 -13.95
CA ILE A 636 -2.99 6.48 -12.72
C ILE A 636 -4.48 6.37 -13.09
N GLY A 637 -5.22 5.50 -12.37
CA GLY A 637 -6.65 5.25 -12.60
C GLY A 637 -6.99 4.33 -13.78
N CYS A 638 -6.04 4.02 -14.67
CA CYS A 638 -6.28 3.24 -15.90
C CYS A 638 -6.09 1.72 -15.73
N GLU A 639 -6.33 1.15 -14.54
CA GLU A 639 -6.15 -0.31 -14.28
C GLU A 639 -7.09 -1.17 -15.14
N ASP A 640 -8.24 -0.63 -15.56
CA ASP A 640 -9.21 -1.29 -16.43
C ASP A 640 -8.67 -1.57 -17.84
N TRP A 641 -7.57 -0.93 -18.25
CA TRP A 641 -6.86 -1.23 -19.49
C TRP A 641 -6.24 -2.63 -19.51
N LEU A 642 -6.07 -3.27 -18.35
CA LEU A 642 -5.66 -4.69 -18.25
C LEU A 642 -6.78 -5.66 -18.65
N HIS A 643 -7.99 -5.16 -18.90
CA HIS A 643 -9.16 -5.94 -19.26
C HIS A 643 -9.74 -5.51 -20.62
N PRO A 644 -10.28 -6.46 -21.42
CA PRO A 644 -11.01 -6.11 -22.65
C PRO A 644 -12.17 -5.17 -22.36
N ARG A 645 -12.42 -4.19 -23.24
CA ARG A 645 -13.56 -3.28 -23.12
C ARG A 645 -14.86 -4.05 -22.85
N LYS A 646 -15.53 -3.70 -21.75
CA LYS A 646 -16.88 -4.21 -21.46
C LYS A 646 -17.77 -3.80 -22.61
N LYS A 647 -18.49 -4.75 -23.22
CA LYS A 647 -19.48 -4.42 -24.25
C LYS A 647 -20.62 -3.65 -23.60
N GLU A 648 -20.81 -2.41 -24.02
CA GLU A 648 -22.01 -1.66 -23.70
C GLU A 648 -23.23 -2.46 -24.13
N ARG A 649 -24.07 -2.83 -23.15
CA ARG A 649 -25.42 -3.27 -23.45
C ARG A 649 -26.19 -2.00 -23.80
N LYS A 650 -26.52 -1.80 -25.09
CA LYS A 650 -27.56 -0.84 -25.46
C LYS A 650 -28.77 -1.11 -24.57
N ALA A 651 -29.25 -0.08 -23.87
CA ALA A 651 -30.52 -0.16 -23.17
C ALA A 651 -31.58 -0.65 -24.16
N LYS A 652 -32.49 -1.52 -23.69
CA LYS A 652 -33.72 -1.72 -24.45
C LYS A 652 -34.43 -0.37 -24.53
N PRO A 653 -34.98 0.04 -25.69
CA PRO A 653 -35.94 1.13 -25.69
C PRO A 653 -37.06 0.79 -24.71
N ASP A 654 -37.53 1.81 -24.01
CA ASP A 654 -38.56 1.68 -22.99
C ASP A 654 -39.91 1.49 -23.70
N ASP A 655 -40.45 0.27 -23.69
CA ASP A 655 -41.79 -0.06 -24.20
C ASP A 655 -42.86 0.50 -23.24
N SER A 656 -42.92 1.82 -23.11
CA SER A 656 -43.87 2.55 -22.24
C SER A 656 -44.43 3.83 -22.86
N LYS A 657 -44.54 3.87 -24.20
CA LYS A 657 -45.46 4.78 -24.92
C LYS A 657 -46.14 4.11 -26.11
N SER A 658 -47.33 3.56 -25.85
CA SER A 658 -48.40 3.29 -26.83
C SER A 658 -49.74 3.53 -26.16
#